data_AF-A0ABD5A1K3-F1
#
_entry.id   AF-A0ABD5A1K3-F1
#
_cell.length_a   1.000
_cell.length_b   1.000
_cell.length_c   1.000
_cell.angle_alpha   90.00
_cell.angle_beta   90.00
_cell.angle_gamma   90.00
#
_symmetry.space_group_name_H-M   'P 1'
#
loop_
_entity.id
_entity.type
_entity.pdbx_description
1 polymer ?
#
loop_
_entity_poly.entity_id
_entity_poly.type
_entity_poly.pdbx_seq_one_letter_code
_entity_poly.pdbx_strand_id
1 'polypeptide(L)'
;MKSALRKTIQWILLLCLLLGILIQTLGFWNYNPTSVSTKTRIGMVISLIQLIVVVWYGMSYGNKEYSFKEAVKNWLEGVVTLIIFYLVFVISLPQFFSAWNLWGIFFPVLTSTSALFSGIIISLFFQPFIFRLQEKLNTKQNVLLLTAITVSIFALSAGNSLLTSYSIFGLYLAVPFAWGMLISKIKASKKVVLGLVVATIILLPAVYYLTIKLMPIQTPQGFIFSQMNMSWNTSLLMAPSSPLMILFVVAGALLFRSSMLGVSHRVFSILIPAIIFGTTSYGMSLWKEKLQLLLAPVSKKVTVLLILSLLVASFIINFVFVKFFLSNKHVQKFLNKFDENSLDGLIKLLEAGVDFLKRHSKSIILFAFLMFLSVIGFYTVRDIQSASDFWAALVFIFTSKFGTLVLSSIFLFAIYEIFYVITTRFWVSASIPTVLALGIAIADGIKMDLREEPVYPNEISEIVNWKTLIPMIGVQTLIYILVGIALLIAIIVYLELKHPHNLRRKKKSWLVLIGSLLILITPVWFNDENSAIYYISKGFDNNPDFRNPPDSTANNGAVLTFLDFIKVPIMEKVDGYSEHAIKQITKKYEKEAIAINKTRKNKLSDQTIVFNLSESFVDPKEFPGVKISDNVRDPMKYIRSLMSQTTSGKMLSAGYGGGTGNMEYESLTGFNMGNFSSALTPYTQVTSRYNFYPTIGMNFPYSSAIHPFNGTYYGRIDNYRRFKFNKFAYLGSKYKIYDKKSLGTSPYLSDETAYQNGLRQIKSRKNGQFINLISMQNHMPYGDYYSPNEYKDNVSGSSLADDNVKTSFAAYTKGVEYTDKAVKKFIKEIDEINKPITLVFYGDHYPSIIDQSLLSKYPIKMHSTTYFIYSNKYAREHGAKNKIVPDKYVATSSFIPMALEQTNSKVTAYQALLTRIYKDLPAMTINYSSSDGFELVDQKGKKVSEKKLTKKQKELLKDYQLIQYDMSAGKGYTLDVKSFYK
;
A
#
# COMPACT_ATOMS: atom_id res chain seq x y z
N MET A 1 -48.50 -40.07 21.09
CA MET A 1 -47.16 -40.11 21.71
C MET A 1 -45.99 -40.43 20.76
N LYS A 2 -45.99 -41.54 20.00
CA LYS A 2 -44.84 -41.94 19.15
C LYS A 2 -44.41 -40.91 18.08
N SER A 3 -45.34 -40.16 17.49
CA SER A 3 -45.04 -39.11 16.48
C SER A 3 -44.42 -37.85 17.09
N ALA A 4 -44.91 -37.38 18.25
CA ALA A 4 -44.38 -36.22 18.95
C ALA A 4 -42.96 -36.46 19.48
N LEU A 5 -42.72 -37.63 20.10
CA LEU A 5 -41.39 -38.03 20.59
C LEU A 5 -40.37 -38.09 19.44
N ARG A 6 -40.76 -38.61 18.27
CA ARG A 6 -39.92 -38.67 17.08
C ARG A 6 -39.54 -37.27 16.57
N LYS A 7 -40.49 -36.33 16.51
CA LYS A 7 -40.22 -34.93 16.12
C LYS A 7 -39.29 -34.24 17.13
N THR A 8 -39.47 -34.47 18.43
CA THR A 8 -38.58 -33.94 19.47
C THR A 8 -37.15 -34.44 19.29
N ILE A 9 -36.97 -35.75 19.06
CA ILE A 9 -35.65 -36.34 18.78
C ILE A 9 -35.01 -35.73 17.53
N GLN A 10 -35.78 -35.52 16.46
CA GLN A 10 -35.29 -34.87 15.23
C GLN A 10 -34.75 -33.45 15.50
N TRP A 11 -35.50 -32.63 16.26
CA TRP A 11 -35.07 -31.27 16.59
C TRP A 11 -33.84 -31.25 17.51
N ILE A 12 -33.75 -32.16 18.47
CA ILE A 12 -32.55 -32.30 19.33
C ILE A 12 -31.33 -32.63 18.46
N LEU A 13 -31.45 -33.59 17.55
CA LEU A 13 -30.34 -33.99 16.66
C LEU A 13 -29.90 -32.84 15.73
N LEU A 14 -30.86 -32.07 15.20
CA LEU A 14 -30.57 -30.90 14.37
C LEU A 14 -29.90 -29.77 15.15
N LEU A 15 -30.35 -29.48 16.37
CA LEU A 15 -29.72 -28.50 17.26
C LEU A 15 -28.30 -28.90 17.63
N CYS A 16 -28.06 -30.18 17.93
CA CYS A 16 -26.72 -30.70 18.19
C CYS A 16 -25.79 -30.52 16.98
N LEU A 17 -26.28 -30.72 15.75
CA LEU A 17 -25.49 -30.48 14.55
C LEU A 17 -25.18 -29.00 14.33
N LEU A 18 -26.18 -28.12 14.47
CA LEU A 18 -25.98 -26.68 14.36
C LEU A 18 -24.92 -26.20 15.36
N LEU A 19 -25.04 -26.64 16.62
CA LEU A 19 -24.05 -26.34 17.65
C LEU A 19 -22.68 -26.92 17.29
N GLY A 20 -22.60 -28.16 16.80
CA GLY A 20 -21.35 -28.77 16.34
C GLY A 20 -20.65 -27.94 15.26
N ILE A 21 -21.39 -27.52 14.23
CA ILE A 21 -20.87 -26.68 13.13
C ILE A 21 -20.34 -25.34 13.67
N LEU A 22 -21.05 -24.70 14.61
CA LEU A 22 -20.66 -23.42 15.19
C LEU A 22 -19.55 -23.54 16.26
N ILE A 23 -19.43 -24.70 16.90
CA ILE A 23 -18.35 -25.00 17.85
C ILE A 23 -17.03 -25.23 17.10
N GLN A 24 -17.09 -25.87 15.92
CA GLN A 24 -15.93 -26.05 15.04
C GLN A 24 -15.21 -24.71 14.77
N THR A 25 -15.96 -23.61 14.69
CA THR A 25 -15.47 -22.26 14.43
C THR A 25 -14.59 -21.70 15.56
N LEU A 26 -14.90 -22.05 16.81
CA LEU A 26 -14.27 -21.47 18.01
C LEU A 26 -13.26 -22.43 18.67
N GLY A 27 -13.43 -23.74 18.49
CA GLY A 27 -12.55 -24.76 19.04
C GLY A 27 -11.18 -24.86 18.38
N PHE A 28 -11.05 -24.45 17.11
CA PHE A 28 -9.81 -24.60 16.34
C PHE A 28 -8.76 -23.51 16.61
N TRP A 29 -9.18 -22.29 17.00
CA TRP A 29 -8.27 -21.13 17.02
C TRP A 29 -8.06 -20.47 18.39
N ASN A 30 -8.96 -20.66 19.37
CA ASN A 30 -8.65 -20.31 20.77
C ASN A 30 -7.59 -21.24 21.40
N TYR A 31 -7.32 -22.37 20.75
CA TYR A 31 -6.32 -23.34 21.13
C TYR A 31 -5.56 -23.72 19.87
N ASN A 32 -4.52 -22.99 19.46
CA ASN A 32 -3.52 -23.56 18.55
C ASN A 32 -2.65 -24.49 19.42
N PRO A 33 -3.04 -25.75 19.62
CA PRO A 33 -2.50 -26.56 20.70
C PRO A 33 -1.06 -26.90 20.33
N THR A 34 -0.13 -26.72 21.25
CA THR A 34 1.26 -27.11 21.01
C THR A 34 1.40 -28.62 20.80
N SER A 35 0.47 -29.42 21.34
CA SER A 35 0.49 -30.88 21.21
C SER A 35 -0.21 -31.37 19.92
N VAL A 36 0.45 -32.28 19.21
CA VAL A 36 -0.11 -32.97 18.02
C VAL A 36 -1.33 -33.82 18.39
N SER A 37 -1.37 -34.37 19.60
CA SER A 37 -2.50 -35.16 20.11
C SER A 37 -3.78 -34.34 20.19
N THR A 38 -3.69 -33.11 20.72
CA THR A 38 -4.84 -32.20 20.81
C THR A 38 -5.28 -31.72 19.42
N LYS A 39 -4.33 -31.39 18.52
CA LYS A 39 -4.63 -31.06 17.12
C LYS A 39 -5.38 -32.19 16.41
N THR A 40 -4.94 -33.43 16.61
CA THR A 40 -5.54 -34.63 16.01
C THR A 40 -6.97 -34.84 16.49
N ARG A 41 -7.22 -34.70 17.81
CA ARG A 41 -8.59 -34.81 18.37
C ARG A 41 -9.53 -33.77 17.78
N ILE A 42 -9.09 -32.51 17.71
CA ILE A 42 -9.92 -31.41 17.18
C ILE A 42 -10.21 -31.64 15.69
N GLY A 43 -9.19 -32.00 14.90
CA GLY A 43 -9.36 -32.28 13.47
C GLY A 43 -10.28 -33.47 13.18
N MET A 44 -10.22 -34.53 13.99
CA MET A 44 -11.15 -35.65 13.94
C MET A 44 -12.59 -35.18 14.17
N VAL A 45 -12.85 -34.42 15.24
CA VAL A 45 -14.19 -33.93 15.58
C VAL A 45 -14.76 -33.07 14.46
N ILE A 46 -13.94 -32.18 13.90
CA ILE A 46 -14.32 -31.34 12.76
C ILE A 46 -14.73 -32.19 11.55
N SER A 47 -13.90 -33.16 11.19
CA SER A 47 -14.15 -34.01 10.02
C SER A 47 -15.39 -34.87 10.20
N LEU A 48 -15.61 -35.39 11.42
CA LEU A 48 -16.83 -36.12 11.76
C LEU A 48 -18.07 -35.22 11.63
N ILE A 49 -18.04 -34.01 12.17
CA ILE A 49 -19.17 -33.07 12.05
C ILE A 49 -19.48 -32.78 10.57
N GLN A 50 -18.46 -32.47 9.76
CA GLN A 50 -18.62 -32.23 8.32
C GLN A 50 -19.27 -33.43 7.61
N LEU A 51 -18.77 -34.64 7.85
CA LEU A 51 -19.31 -35.85 7.24
C LEU A 51 -20.72 -36.17 7.71
N ILE A 52 -21.04 -36.01 9.00
CA ILE A 52 -22.39 -36.23 9.52
C ILE A 52 -23.38 -35.28 8.85
N VAL A 53 -23.03 -34.00 8.73
CA VAL A 53 -23.86 -32.99 8.04
C VAL A 53 -24.16 -33.44 6.62
N VAL A 54 -23.14 -33.84 5.86
CA VAL A 54 -23.28 -34.24 4.45
C VAL A 54 -24.06 -35.54 4.28
N VAL A 55 -23.81 -36.56 5.11
CA VAL A 55 -24.55 -37.84 5.09
C VAL A 55 -26.01 -37.60 5.42
N TRP A 56 -26.32 -36.79 6.43
CA TRP A 56 -27.71 -36.51 6.81
C TRP A 56 -28.42 -35.64 5.77
N TYR A 57 -27.70 -34.70 5.13
CA TYR A 57 -28.19 -34.01 3.94
C TYR A 57 -28.58 -35.02 2.86
N GLY A 58 -27.68 -35.95 2.51
CA GLY A 58 -27.94 -37.01 1.53
C GLY A 58 -29.16 -37.87 1.86
N MET A 59 -29.34 -38.23 3.14
CA MET A 59 -30.53 -38.98 3.59
C MET A 59 -31.84 -38.25 3.29
N SER A 60 -31.86 -36.91 3.36
CA SER A 60 -33.07 -36.11 3.06
C SER A 60 -33.39 -36.02 1.56
N TYR A 61 -32.42 -36.31 0.69
CA TYR A 61 -32.54 -36.29 -0.77
C TYR A 61 -32.56 -37.70 -1.40
N GLY A 62 -32.59 -38.76 -0.61
CA GLY A 62 -32.58 -40.13 -1.14
C GLY A 62 -33.96 -40.68 -1.54
N ASN A 63 -35.06 -39.96 -1.33
CA ASN A 63 -36.41 -40.49 -1.55
C ASN A 63 -36.96 -40.35 -2.97
N LYS A 64 -36.43 -39.41 -3.76
CA LYS A 64 -36.81 -39.18 -5.15
C LYS A 64 -35.73 -38.41 -5.90
N GLU A 65 -35.90 -38.29 -7.20
CA GLU A 65 -35.08 -37.41 -8.02
C GLU A 65 -35.48 -35.94 -7.82
N TYR A 66 -34.48 -35.04 -7.74
CA TYR A 66 -34.67 -33.59 -7.62
C TYR A 66 -34.06 -32.86 -8.83
N SER A 67 -34.58 -31.66 -9.13
CA SER A 67 -34.05 -30.79 -10.18
C SER A 67 -32.89 -29.91 -9.69
N PHE A 68 -32.12 -29.35 -10.64
CA PHE A 68 -31.00 -28.45 -10.34
C PHE A 68 -31.45 -27.20 -9.55
N LYS A 69 -32.74 -26.90 -9.59
CA LYS A 69 -33.42 -25.86 -8.81
C LYS A 69 -33.11 -25.94 -7.31
N GLU A 70 -33.04 -27.14 -6.73
CA GLU A 70 -32.71 -27.27 -5.31
C GLU A 70 -31.25 -26.89 -5.04
N ALA A 71 -30.29 -27.27 -5.91
CA ALA A 71 -28.90 -26.85 -5.76
C ALA A 71 -28.77 -25.32 -5.83
N VAL A 72 -29.42 -24.67 -6.81
CA VAL A 72 -29.39 -23.21 -6.97
C VAL A 72 -30.07 -22.48 -5.81
N LYS A 73 -31.16 -23.05 -5.26
CA LYS A 73 -31.85 -22.49 -4.10
C LYS A 73 -30.96 -22.51 -2.84
N ASN A 74 -30.29 -23.62 -2.55
CA ASN A 74 -29.36 -23.72 -1.43
C ASN A 74 -28.11 -22.84 -1.66
N TRP A 75 -27.66 -22.70 -2.91
CA TRP A 75 -26.59 -21.78 -3.27
C TRP A 75 -26.99 -20.31 -3.00
N LEU A 76 -28.19 -19.90 -3.41
CA LEU A 76 -28.72 -18.55 -3.14
C LEU A 76 -28.84 -18.26 -1.64
N GLU A 77 -29.31 -19.22 -0.85
CA GLU A 77 -29.35 -19.08 0.62
C GLU A 77 -27.96 -18.81 1.18
N GLY A 78 -26.97 -19.53 0.66
CA GLY A 78 -25.60 -19.32 1.06
C GLY A 78 -25.05 -17.97 0.65
N VAL A 79 -25.22 -17.55 -0.60
CA VAL A 79 -24.81 -16.22 -1.08
C VAL A 79 -25.46 -15.11 -0.27
N VAL A 80 -26.76 -15.18 0.01
CA VAL A 80 -27.47 -14.19 0.84
C VAL A 80 -26.89 -14.16 2.26
N THR A 81 -26.63 -15.33 2.86
CA THR A 81 -25.98 -15.40 4.17
C THR A 81 -24.58 -14.78 4.13
N LEU A 82 -23.77 -15.09 3.12
CA LEU A 82 -22.42 -14.53 2.95
C LEU A 82 -22.45 -13.01 2.78
N ILE A 83 -23.39 -12.46 2.01
CA ILE A 83 -23.60 -11.02 1.86
C ILE A 83 -23.92 -10.38 3.21
N ILE A 84 -24.90 -10.91 3.94
CA ILE A 84 -25.30 -10.36 5.25
C ILE A 84 -24.12 -10.44 6.22
N PHE A 85 -23.45 -11.59 6.28
CA PHE A 85 -22.32 -11.80 7.16
C PHE A 85 -21.15 -10.86 6.85
N TYR A 86 -20.81 -10.70 5.57
CA TYR A 86 -19.73 -9.84 5.14
C TYR A 86 -20.05 -8.35 5.29
N LEU A 87 -21.30 -7.92 5.07
CA LEU A 87 -21.71 -6.53 5.30
C LEU A 87 -21.63 -6.17 6.79
N VAL A 88 -22.16 -7.03 7.66
CA VAL A 88 -22.04 -6.84 9.12
C VAL A 88 -20.57 -6.77 9.53
N PHE A 89 -19.72 -7.58 8.90
CA PHE A 89 -18.28 -7.55 9.12
C PHE A 89 -17.64 -6.23 8.69
N VAL A 90 -17.75 -5.85 7.43
CA VAL A 90 -17.09 -4.66 6.88
C VAL A 90 -17.61 -3.38 7.53
N ILE A 91 -18.89 -3.31 7.90
CA ILE A 91 -19.42 -2.17 8.65
C ILE A 91 -18.82 -2.11 10.06
N SER A 92 -18.63 -3.27 10.71
CA SER A 92 -18.05 -3.32 12.06
C SER A 92 -16.54 -3.10 12.06
N LEU A 93 -15.85 -3.53 11.01
CA LEU A 93 -14.39 -3.52 10.89
C LEU A 93 -13.99 -3.22 9.43
N PRO A 94 -14.11 -1.96 8.99
CA PRO A 94 -13.82 -1.57 7.61
C PRO A 94 -12.41 -1.96 7.15
N GLN A 95 -11.42 -1.96 8.06
CA GLN A 95 -10.02 -2.25 7.79
C GLN A 95 -9.72 -3.65 7.24
N PHE A 96 -10.67 -4.58 7.34
CA PHE A 96 -10.53 -5.93 6.79
C PHE A 96 -11.30 -6.13 5.49
N PHE A 97 -11.85 -5.06 4.91
CA PHE A 97 -12.39 -5.13 3.57
C PHE A 97 -11.32 -5.64 2.60
N SER A 98 -11.69 -6.63 1.79
CA SER A 98 -10.84 -7.16 0.71
C SER A 98 -11.71 -7.46 -0.50
N ALA A 99 -11.27 -6.99 -1.67
CA ALA A 99 -11.91 -7.29 -2.94
C ALA A 99 -11.93 -8.80 -3.25
N TRP A 100 -10.90 -9.53 -2.79
CA TRP A 100 -10.85 -10.99 -2.91
C TRP A 100 -11.97 -11.68 -2.12
N ASN A 101 -12.24 -11.20 -0.90
CA ASN A 101 -13.34 -11.73 -0.09
C ASN A 101 -14.71 -11.39 -0.71
N LEU A 102 -14.85 -10.22 -1.33
CA LEU A 102 -16.05 -9.84 -2.07
C LEU A 102 -16.32 -10.79 -3.24
N TRP A 103 -15.28 -11.17 -3.99
CA TRP A 103 -15.38 -12.21 -5.02
C TRP A 103 -15.84 -13.56 -4.45
N GLY A 104 -15.35 -13.91 -3.25
CA GLY A 104 -15.71 -15.13 -2.55
C GLY A 104 -17.16 -15.23 -2.07
N ILE A 105 -17.88 -14.11 -1.99
CA ILE A 105 -19.31 -14.09 -1.63
C ILE A 105 -20.18 -14.52 -2.81
N PHE A 106 -19.85 -14.06 -4.02
CA PHE A 106 -20.63 -14.35 -5.23
C PHE A 106 -20.24 -15.67 -5.87
N PHE A 107 -19.01 -16.13 -5.67
CA PHE A 107 -18.50 -17.40 -6.24
C PHE A 107 -17.96 -18.37 -5.19
N PRO A 108 -18.70 -18.66 -4.10
CA PRO A 108 -18.19 -19.37 -2.92
C PRO A 108 -17.67 -20.78 -3.21
N VAL A 109 -18.17 -21.40 -4.29
CA VAL A 109 -17.72 -22.71 -4.77
C VAL A 109 -16.37 -22.64 -5.50
N LEU A 110 -16.13 -21.59 -6.27
CA LEU A 110 -14.88 -21.43 -7.03
C LEU A 110 -13.74 -20.90 -6.14
N THR A 111 -14.07 -19.99 -5.23
CA THR A 111 -13.09 -19.24 -4.43
C THR A 111 -12.66 -19.93 -3.15
N SER A 112 -13.09 -21.17 -2.93
CA SER A 112 -12.77 -21.88 -1.69
C SER A 112 -13.33 -21.25 -0.42
N THR A 113 -14.47 -20.55 -0.51
CA THR A 113 -15.05 -19.83 0.63
C THR A 113 -15.43 -20.76 1.78
N SER A 114 -16.02 -21.92 1.48
CA SER A 114 -16.26 -23.00 2.46
C SER A 114 -16.30 -24.35 1.73
N ALA A 115 -15.39 -25.27 2.08
CA ALA A 115 -15.35 -26.60 1.48
C ALA A 115 -16.62 -27.43 1.77
N LEU A 116 -17.18 -27.31 2.99
CA LEU A 116 -18.42 -27.99 3.38
C LEU A 116 -19.62 -27.48 2.58
N PHE A 117 -19.76 -26.15 2.46
CA PHE A 117 -20.84 -25.55 1.67
C PHE A 117 -20.74 -25.96 0.20
N SER A 118 -19.54 -25.84 -0.39
CA SER A 118 -19.27 -26.24 -1.77
C SER A 118 -19.57 -27.72 -2.00
N GLY A 119 -19.19 -28.59 -1.07
CA GLY A 119 -19.51 -30.01 -1.13
C GLY A 119 -21.01 -30.29 -1.15
N ILE A 120 -21.80 -29.57 -0.36
CA ILE A 120 -23.27 -29.68 -0.39
C ILE A 120 -23.83 -29.22 -1.74
N ILE A 121 -23.42 -28.06 -2.24
CA ILE A 121 -23.91 -27.53 -3.52
C ILE A 121 -23.57 -28.47 -4.68
N ILE A 122 -22.33 -28.95 -4.73
CA ILE A 122 -21.87 -29.94 -5.72
C ILE A 122 -22.69 -31.23 -5.59
N SER A 123 -22.90 -31.74 -4.37
CA SER A 123 -23.67 -32.96 -4.14
C SER A 123 -25.13 -32.84 -4.59
N LEU A 124 -25.77 -31.70 -4.32
CA LEU A 124 -27.12 -31.40 -4.76
C LEU A 124 -27.21 -31.31 -6.29
N PHE A 125 -26.18 -30.76 -6.93
CA PHE A 125 -26.11 -30.72 -8.39
C PHE A 125 -25.97 -32.12 -9.00
N PHE A 126 -25.19 -33.01 -8.39
CA PHE A 126 -25.02 -34.40 -8.84
C PHE A 126 -26.13 -35.37 -8.36
N GLN A 127 -27.02 -34.93 -7.46
CA GLN A 127 -28.08 -35.74 -6.87
C GLN A 127 -28.91 -36.55 -7.88
N PRO A 128 -29.43 -35.98 -9.00
CA PRO A 128 -30.26 -36.76 -9.92
C PRO A 128 -29.48 -37.90 -10.60
N PHE A 129 -28.20 -37.68 -10.91
CA PHE A 129 -27.34 -38.70 -11.50
C PHE A 129 -27.01 -39.82 -10.50
N ILE A 130 -26.70 -39.44 -9.25
CA ILE A 130 -26.45 -40.39 -8.15
C ILE A 130 -27.74 -41.20 -7.89
N PHE A 131 -28.91 -40.55 -7.87
CA PHE A 131 -30.18 -41.22 -7.64
C PHE A 131 -30.46 -42.29 -8.71
N ARG A 132 -30.37 -41.93 -10.00
CA ARG A 132 -30.57 -42.86 -11.12
C ARG A 132 -29.56 -44.01 -11.11
N LEU A 133 -28.29 -43.74 -10.79
CA LEU A 133 -27.26 -44.77 -10.66
C LEU A 133 -27.59 -45.75 -9.53
N GLN A 134 -27.99 -45.23 -8.36
CA GLN A 134 -28.33 -46.09 -7.22
C GLN A 134 -29.57 -46.95 -7.46
N GLU A 135 -30.57 -46.45 -8.20
CA GLU A 135 -31.76 -47.23 -8.57
C GLU A 135 -31.45 -48.36 -9.57
N LYS A 136 -30.45 -48.19 -10.45
CA LYS A 136 -30.02 -49.24 -11.38
C LYS A 136 -29.27 -50.38 -10.70
N LEU A 137 -28.71 -50.14 -9.51
CA LEU A 137 -27.88 -51.09 -8.78
C LEU A 137 -28.65 -51.72 -7.62
N ASN A 138 -28.40 -53.00 -7.34
CA ASN A 138 -28.93 -53.61 -6.11
C ASN A 138 -28.16 -53.11 -4.87
N THR A 139 -28.69 -53.37 -3.67
CA THR A 139 -28.07 -52.90 -2.41
C THR A 139 -26.61 -53.33 -2.24
N LYS A 140 -26.26 -54.56 -2.63
CA LYS A 140 -24.88 -55.06 -2.51
C LYS A 140 -23.94 -54.35 -3.47
N GLN A 141 -24.36 -54.15 -4.71
CA GLN A 141 -23.61 -53.41 -5.73
C GLN A 141 -23.40 -51.94 -5.33
N ASN A 142 -24.45 -51.30 -4.79
CA ASN A 142 -24.33 -49.93 -4.27
C ASN A 142 -23.33 -49.83 -3.12
N VAL A 143 -23.40 -50.74 -2.14
CA VAL A 143 -22.44 -50.79 -1.03
C VAL A 143 -21.01 -51.03 -1.54
N LEU A 144 -20.82 -51.96 -2.47
CA LEU A 144 -19.51 -52.27 -3.05
C LEU A 144 -18.94 -51.07 -3.81
N LEU A 145 -19.75 -50.43 -4.66
CA LEU A 145 -19.35 -49.26 -5.45
C LEU A 145 -18.96 -48.08 -4.55
N LEU A 146 -19.81 -47.71 -3.58
CA LEU A 146 -19.51 -46.60 -2.68
C LEU A 146 -18.30 -46.89 -1.79
N THR A 147 -18.10 -48.14 -1.38
CA THR A 147 -16.90 -48.56 -0.63
C THR A 147 -15.65 -48.45 -1.50
N ALA A 148 -15.69 -48.94 -2.73
CA ALA A 148 -14.58 -48.86 -3.67
C ALA A 148 -14.20 -47.40 -3.94
N ILE A 149 -15.17 -46.54 -4.26
CA ILE A 149 -14.93 -45.10 -4.46
C ILE A 149 -14.35 -44.44 -3.20
N THR A 150 -14.87 -44.78 -2.01
CA THR A 150 -14.37 -44.26 -0.73
C THR A 150 -12.89 -44.61 -0.54
N VAL A 151 -12.51 -45.88 -0.78
CA VAL A 151 -11.13 -46.34 -0.65
C VAL A 151 -10.23 -45.72 -1.73
N SER A 152 -10.71 -45.60 -2.98
CA SER A 152 -9.96 -44.97 -4.07
C SER A 152 -9.70 -43.48 -3.81
N ILE A 153 -10.72 -42.72 -3.39
CA ILE A 153 -10.55 -41.31 -3.03
C ILE A 153 -9.56 -41.18 -1.87
N PHE A 154 -9.67 -42.04 -0.85
CA PHE A 154 -8.71 -42.05 0.24
C PHE A 154 -7.29 -42.32 -0.27
N ALA A 155 -7.08 -43.35 -1.09
CA ALA A 155 -5.76 -43.69 -1.64
C ALA A 155 -5.16 -42.56 -2.48
N LEU A 156 -5.98 -41.86 -3.28
CA LEU A 156 -5.55 -40.72 -4.09
C LEU A 156 -5.33 -39.44 -3.29
N SER A 157 -5.96 -39.30 -2.12
CA SER A 157 -5.79 -38.14 -1.22
C SER A 157 -4.83 -38.41 -0.05
N ALA A 158 -4.36 -39.65 0.09
CA ALA A 158 -3.57 -40.10 1.22
C ALA A 158 -2.20 -39.40 1.24
N GLY A 159 -1.92 -38.67 2.33
CA GLY A 159 -0.67 -37.93 2.52
C GLY A 159 -0.79 -36.42 2.31
N ASN A 160 -1.95 -35.92 1.89
CA ASN A 160 -2.13 -34.50 1.58
C ASN A 160 -3.30 -33.90 2.41
N SER A 161 -3.12 -33.90 3.73
CA SER A 161 -4.12 -33.45 4.72
C SER A 161 -4.63 -32.01 4.54
N LEU A 162 -3.83 -31.14 3.91
CA LEU A 162 -4.16 -29.73 3.66
C LEU A 162 -5.16 -29.52 2.52
N LEU A 163 -5.37 -30.54 1.67
CA LEU A 163 -6.21 -30.41 0.48
C LEU A 163 -7.68 -30.14 0.81
N THR A 164 -8.22 -30.61 1.93
CA THR A 164 -9.67 -30.49 2.20
C THR A 164 -10.15 -29.09 2.63
N SER A 165 -9.24 -28.12 2.72
CA SER A 165 -9.58 -26.72 3.01
C SER A 165 -10.04 -25.94 1.77
N TYR A 166 -9.87 -26.48 0.55
CA TYR A 166 -10.26 -25.82 -0.70
C TYR A 166 -11.56 -26.40 -1.29
N SER A 167 -12.37 -25.56 -1.95
CA SER A 167 -13.72 -25.93 -2.39
C SER A 167 -13.77 -26.95 -3.52
N ILE A 168 -12.73 -27.08 -4.35
CA ILE A 168 -12.70 -28.13 -5.38
C ILE A 168 -12.67 -29.54 -4.76
N PHE A 169 -12.12 -29.68 -3.56
CA PHE A 169 -12.16 -30.93 -2.81
C PHE A 169 -13.50 -31.19 -2.13
N GLY A 170 -14.43 -30.23 -2.18
CA GLY A 170 -15.85 -30.45 -1.90
C GLY A 170 -16.46 -31.53 -2.81
N LEU A 171 -15.86 -31.82 -3.98
CA LEU A 171 -16.22 -32.98 -4.81
C LEU A 171 -16.18 -34.31 -4.03
N TYR A 172 -15.24 -34.47 -3.10
CA TYR A 172 -15.15 -35.70 -2.29
C TYR A 172 -16.33 -35.88 -1.33
N LEU A 173 -16.96 -34.77 -0.92
CA LEU A 173 -18.14 -34.81 -0.06
C LEU A 173 -19.38 -35.35 -0.79
N ALA A 174 -19.36 -35.44 -2.13
CA ALA A 174 -20.42 -36.12 -2.89
C ALA A 174 -20.57 -37.60 -2.52
N VAL A 175 -19.48 -38.26 -2.09
CA VAL A 175 -19.50 -39.68 -1.73
C VAL A 175 -20.20 -39.94 -0.39
N PRO A 176 -19.85 -39.24 0.71
CA PRO A 176 -20.65 -39.24 1.93
C PRO A 176 -22.12 -38.88 1.69
N PHE A 177 -22.40 -37.92 0.79
CA PHE A 177 -23.79 -37.59 0.43
C PHE A 177 -24.51 -38.77 -0.22
N ALA A 178 -23.86 -39.46 -1.17
CA ALA A 178 -24.38 -40.67 -1.80
C ALA A 178 -24.60 -41.81 -0.80
N TRP A 179 -23.71 -41.99 0.18
CA TRP A 179 -23.91 -42.91 1.31
C TRP A 179 -25.19 -42.57 2.08
N GLY A 180 -25.43 -41.29 2.37
CA GLY A 180 -26.67 -40.82 2.98
C GLY A 180 -27.92 -41.17 2.18
N MET A 181 -27.89 -40.93 0.86
CA MET A 181 -29.00 -41.30 -0.03
C MET A 181 -29.30 -42.80 0.02
N LEU A 182 -28.27 -43.64 -0.04
CA LEU A 182 -28.41 -45.09 0.04
C LEU A 182 -29.00 -45.53 1.40
N ILE A 183 -28.49 -44.98 2.50
CA ILE A 183 -28.97 -45.26 3.86
C ILE A 183 -30.46 -44.98 4.01
N SER A 184 -30.97 -43.94 3.35
CA SER A 184 -32.40 -43.63 3.38
C SER A 184 -33.26 -44.75 2.76
N LYS A 185 -32.76 -45.46 1.75
CA LYS A 185 -33.47 -46.50 0.99
C LYS A 185 -33.36 -47.90 1.59
N ILE A 186 -32.22 -48.23 2.21
CA ILE A 186 -31.92 -49.60 2.67
C ILE A 186 -32.54 -49.92 4.04
N LYS A 187 -32.88 -51.19 4.27
CA LYS A 187 -33.26 -51.74 5.59
C LYS A 187 -32.13 -52.64 6.09
N ALA A 188 -31.33 -52.16 7.04
CA ALA A 188 -30.29 -52.96 7.69
C ALA A 188 -30.87 -53.74 8.88
N SER A 189 -30.41 -54.98 9.08
CA SER A 189 -30.82 -55.78 10.25
C SER A 189 -30.19 -55.23 11.53
N LYS A 190 -30.88 -55.39 12.68
CA LYS A 190 -30.33 -54.94 13.98
C LYS A 190 -28.95 -55.53 14.28
N LYS A 191 -28.70 -56.78 13.86
CA LYS A 191 -27.40 -57.45 14.03
C LYS A 191 -26.29 -56.77 13.23
N VAL A 192 -26.56 -56.37 11.98
CA VAL A 192 -25.59 -55.66 11.14
C VAL A 192 -25.31 -54.27 11.68
N VAL A 193 -26.35 -53.52 12.08
CA VAL A 193 -26.18 -52.19 12.69
C VAL A 193 -25.38 -52.30 13.98
N LEU A 194 -25.71 -53.25 14.86
CA LEU A 194 -24.97 -53.47 16.10
C LEU A 194 -23.51 -53.86 15.83
N GLY A 195 -23.26 -54.75 14.86
CA GLY A 195 -21.90 -55.14 14.47
C GLY A 195 -21.06 -53.97 13.95
N LEU A 196 -21.63 -53.10 13.11
CA LEU A 196 -20.95 -51.89 12.63
C LEU A 196 -20.71 -50.87 13.75
N VAL A 197 -21.66 -50.71 14.67
CA VAL A 197 -21.50 -49.84 15.85
C VAL A 197 -20.40 -50.37 16.78
N VAL A 198 -20.38 -51.68 17.05
CA VAL A 198 -19.32 -52.30 17.86
C VAL A 198 -17.96 -52.16 17.16
N ALA A 199 -17.89 -52.43 15.85
CA ALA A 199 -16.67 -52.26 15.08
C ALA A 199 -16.14 -50.82 15.13
N THR A 200 -17.02 -49.82 15.03
CA THR A 200 -16.61 -48.40 15.11
C THR A 200 -16.20 -47.97 16.51
N ILE A 201 -16.86 -48.46 17.56
CA ILE A 201 -16.48 -48.23 18.96
C ILE A 201 -15.10 -48.83 19.29
N ILE A 202 -14.72 -49.94 18.65
CA ILE A 202 -13.42 -50.58 18.86
C ILE A 202 -12.33 -49.96 17.97
N LEU A 203 -12.59 -49.81 16.67
CA LEU A 203 -11.59 -49.40 15.69
C LEU A 203 -11.18 -47.94 15.85
N LEU A 204 -12.11 -47.02 16.12
CA LEU A 204 -11.78 -45.59 16.18
C LEU A 204 -10.83 -45.26 17.35
N PRO A 205 -11.10 -45.70 18.61
CA PRO A 205 -10.17 -45.47 19.72
C PRO A 205 -8.87 -46.25 19.56
N ALA A 206 -8.90 -47.47 18.99
CA ALA A 206 -7.70 -48.27 18.74
C ALA A 206 -6.78 -47.56 17.74
N VAL A 207 -7.28 -47.19 16.56
CA VAL A 207 -6.51 -46.47 15.53
C VAL A 207 -6.04 -45.12 16.05
N TYR A 208 -6.86 -44.41 16.83
CA TYR A 208 -6.45 -43.18 17.51
C TYR A 208 -5.27 -43.41 18.46
N TYR A 209 -5.38 -44.38 19.38
CA TYR A 209 -4.33 -44.69 20.35
C TYR A 209 -3.03 -45.14 19.68
N LEU A 210 -3.12 -46.05 18.70
CA LEU A 210 -2.00 -46.52 17.89
C LEU A 210 -1.32 -45.35 17.16
N THR A 211 -2.09 -44.47 16.53
CA THR A 211 -1.55 -43.31 15.79
C THR A 211 -0.80 -42.34 16.72
N ILE A 212 -1.33 -42.05 17.91
CA ILE A 212 -0.67 -41.18 18.89
C ILE A 212 0.58 -41.85 19.49
N LYS A 213 0.55 -43.15 19.77
CA LYS A 213 1.67 -43.90 20.36
C LYS A 213 2.81 -44.17 19.38
N LEU A 214 2.52 -44.31 18.08
CA LEU A 214 3.52 -44.56 17.04
C LEU A 214 4.20 -43.28 16.52
N MET A 215 3.63 -42.10 16.80
CA MET A 215 4.18 -40.81 16.35
C MET A 215 5.64 -40.55 16.78
N PRO A 216 6.04 -40.76 18.05
CA PRO A 216 7.43 -40.56 18.49
C PRO A 216 8.44 -41.47 17.79
N ILE A 217 7.99 -42.64 17.30
CA ILE A 217 8.83 -43.66 16.66
C ILE A 217 9.11 -43.29 15.19
N GLN A 218 8.20 -42.53 14.55
CA GLN A 218 8.29 -42.16 13.13
C GLN A 218 9.07 -40.86 12.85
N THR A 219 9.48 -40.10 13.88
CA THR A 219 10.18 -38.83 13.70
C THR A 219 11.38 -38.69 14.64
N PRO A 220 12.60 -39.10 14.23
CA PRO A 220 13.84 -38.81 14.98
C PRO A 220 14.31 -37.35 14.89
N GLN A 221 13.56 -36.43 14.27
CA GLN A 221 13.95 -35.01 14.14
C GLN A 221 12.76 -34.08 14.37
N GLY A 222 12.62 -33.62 15.61
CA GLY A 222 11.60 -32.66 16.04
C GLY A 222 11.83 -31.20 15.62
N PHE A 223 12.25 -30.90 14.38
CA PHE A 223 12.52 -29.50 14.00
C PHE A 223 12.00 -29.00 12.63
N ILE A 224 11.50 -29.86 11.74
CA ILE A 224 11.11 -29.42 10.37
C ILE A 224 9.59 -29.42 10.11
N PHE A 225 8.77 -30.05 10.96
CA PHE A 225 7.32 -30.18 10.73
C PHE A 225 6.47 -29.01 11.25
N SER A 226 6.96 -27.78 11.10
CA SER A 226 6.20 -26.61 11.57
C SER A 226 5.07 -26.19 10.65
N GLN A 227 5.02 -26.56 9.35
CA GLN A 227 3.93 -26.03 8.49
C GLN A 227 3.27 -26.91 7.40
N MET A 228 3.83 -27.99 6.82
CA MET A 228 3.21 -28.47 5.55
C MET A 228 3.03 -29.98 5.28
N ASN A 229 3.46 -30.94 6.10
CA ASN A 229 3.17 -32.36 5.83
C ASN A 229 2.77 -33.13 7.08
N MET A 230 1.48 -33.49 7.18
CA MET A 230 1.01 -34.40 8.22
C MET A 230 1.38 -35.84 7.83
N SER A 231 1.91 -36.61 8.77
CA SER A 231 2.18 -38.04 8.56
C SER A 231 0.92 -38.78 8.08
N TRP A 232 1.10 -39.84 7.28
CA TRP A 232 0.00 -40.62 6.72
C TRP A 232 -1.00 -41.10 7.80
N ASN A 233 -0.48 -41.46 8.97
CA ASN A 233 -1.27 -41.91 10.13
C ASN A 233 -2.16 -40.81 10.73
N THR A 234 -1.67 -39.56 10.83
CA THR A 234 -2.50 -38.44 11.30
C THR A 234 -3.54 -38.02 10.26
N SER A 235 -3.18 -38.10 8.98
CA SER A 235 -4.10 -37.88 7.87
C SER A 235 -5.25 -38.90 7.83
N LEU A 236 -5.00 -40.17 8.18
CA LEU A 236 -6.03 -41.22 8.27
C LEU A 236 -7.14 -40.86 9.27
N LEU A 237 -6.81 -40.14 10.34
CA LEU A 237 -7.77 -39.76 11.38
C LEU A 237 -8.44 -38.41 11.12
N MET A 238 -7.76 -37.49 10.43
CA MET A 238 -8.25 -36.13 10.22
C MET A 238 -8.81 -35.86 8.82
N ALA A 239 -8.69 -36.78 7.86
CA ALA A 239 -9.22 -36.57 6.52
C ALA A 239 -10.70 -36.97 6.43
N PRO A 240 -11.59 -36.09 5.92
CA PRO A 240 -12.97 -36.44 5.58
C PRO A 240 -13.08 -37.61 4.57
N SER A 241 -12.07 -37.84 3.74
CA SER A 241 -12.02 -38.99 2.80
C SER A 241 -11.70 -40.32 3.48
N SER A 242 -11.34 -40.34 4.77
CA SER A 242 -10.94 -41.54 5.49
C SER A 242 -12.05 -42.60 5.52
N PRO A 243 -11.77 -43.86 5.12
CA PRO A 243 -12.72 -44.95 5.21
C PRO A 243 -13.19 -45.20 6.65
N LEU A 244 -12.31 -44.97 7.64
CA LEU A 244 -12.66 -45.10 9.06
C LEU A 244 -13.67 -44.04 9.51
N MET A 245 -13.48 -42.79 9.07
CA MET A 245 -14.42 -41.69 9.36
C MET A 245 -15.77 -41.93 8.69
N ILE A 246 -15.76 -42.35 7.41
CA ILE A 246 -16.98 -42.66 6.67
C ILE A 246 -17.71 -43.85 7.30
N LEU A 247 -16.99 -44.91 7.69
CA LEU A 247 -17.56 -46.06 8.41
C LEU A 247 -18.26 -45.62 9.70
N PHE A 248 -17.63 -44.74 10.49
CA PHE A 248 -18.21 -44.18 11.71
C PHE A 248 -19.52 -43.44 11.44
N VAL A 249 -19.53 -42.54 10.45
CA VAL A 249 -20.72 -41.76 10.12
C VAL A 249 -21.82 -42.62 9.51
N VAL A 250 -21.49 -43.60 8.66
CA VAL A 250 -22.45 -44.56 8.11
C VAL A 250 -23.09 -45.42 9.21
N ALA A 251 -22.29 -45.93 10.16
CA ALA A 251 -22.81 -46.69 11.30
C ALA A 251 -23.74 -45.83 12.18
N GLY A 252 -23.35 -44.59 12.48
CA GLY A 252 -24.18 -43.63 13.20
C GLY A 252 -25.48 -43.29 12.46
N ALA A 253 -25.41 -43.03 11.15
CA ALA A 253 -26.57 -42.74 10.32
C ALA A 253 -27.54 -43.93 10.24
N LEU A 254 -27.04 -45.17 10.20
CA LEU A 254 -27.86 -46.38 10.28
C LEU A 254 -28.54 -46.54 11.65
N LEU A 255 -27.82 -46.23 12.75
CA LEU A 255 -28.35 -46.28 14.11
C LEU A 255 -29.51 -45.29 14.30
N PHE A 256 -29.36 -44.05 13.81
CA PHE A 256 -30.37 -42.99 13.92
C PHE A 256 -31.36 -42.94 12.74
N ARG A 257 -31.29 -43.91 11.82
CA ARG A 257 -32.10 -43.92 10.59
C ARG A 257 -33.59 -43.79 10.85
N SER A 258 -34.13 -44.56 11.79
CA SER A 258 -35.57 -44.55 12.12
C SER A 258 -36.04 -43.18 12.62
N SER A 259 -35.18 -42.43 13.31
CA SER A 259 -35.46 -41.07 13.80
C SER A 259 -35.40 -40.04 12.66
N MET A 260 -34.44 -40.17 11.74
CA MET A 260 -34.19 -39.18 10.68
C MET A 260 -35.00 -39.38 9.39
N LEU A 261 -35.53 -40.59 9.17
CA LEU A 261 -36.39 -40.86 8.01
C LEU A 261 -37.63 -39.95 7.98
N GLY A 262 -37.85 -39.24 6.87
CA GLY A 262 -39.01 -38.37 6.68
C GLY A 262 -38.81 -36.92 7.17
N VAL A 263 -37.62 -36.56 7.65
CA VAL A 263 -37.26 -35.14 7.83
C VAL A 263 -37.19 -34.49 6.44
N SER A 264 -37.92 -33.40 6.25
CA SER A 264 -37.93 -32.69 4.97
C SER A 264 -36.56 -32.07 4.70
N HIS A 265 -36.11 -32.10 3.44
CA HIS A 265 -34.93 -31.34 2.99
C HIS A 265 -35.03 -29.84 3.31
N ARG A 266 -36.25 -29.29 3.44
CA ARG A 266 -36.47 -27.90 3.87
C ARG A 266 -35.95 -27.65 5.30
N VAL A 267 -36.01 -28.64 6.17
CA VAL A 267 -35.49 -28.51 7.55
C VAL A 267 -33.96 -28.45 7.54
N PHE A 268 -33.30 -29.16 6.61
CA PHE A 268 -31.84 -29.14 6.48
C PHE A 268 -31.29 -27.83 5.91
N SER A 269 -32.11 -27.03 5.22
CA SER A 269 -31.70 -25.70 4.73
C SER A 269 -31.19 -24.77 5.84
N ILE A 270 -31.69 -24.95 7.08
CA ILE A 270 -31.26 -24.19 8.25
C ILE A 270 -29.77 -24.36 8.60
N LEU A 271 -29.16 -25.45 8.14
CA LEU A 271 -27.74 -25.69 8.36
C LEU A 271 -26.88 -24.75 7.50
N ILE A 272 -27.38 -24.21 6.38
CA ILE A 272 -26.57 -23.39 5.46
C ILE A 272 -26.03 -22.14 6.13
N PRO A 273 -26.84 -21.32 6.82
CA PRO A 273 -26.31 -20.18 7.56
C PRO A 273 -25.24 -20.58 8.60
N ALA A 274 -25.49 -21.66 9.35
CA ALA A 274 -24.54 -22.14 10.36
C ALA A 274 -23.23 -22.63 9.73
N ILE A 275 -23.29 -23.32 8.59
CA ILE A 275 -22.11 -23.77 7.84
C ILE A 275 -21.29 -22.55 7.40
N ILE A 276 -21.95 -21.50 6.91
CA ILE A 276 -21.27 -20.28 6.47
C ILE A 276 -20.60 -19.57 7.64
N PHE A 277 -21.32 -19.35 8.75
CA PHE A 277 -20.71 -18.78 9.94
C PHE A 277 -19.56 -19.65 10.46
N GLY A 278 -19.71 -20.97 10.33
CA GLY A 278 -18.84 -21.91 11.00
C GLY A 278 -17.62 -22.40 10.23
N THR A 279 -17.60 -22.26 8.90
CA THR A 279 -16.59 -22.88 8.04
C THR A 279 -16.01 -21.94 6.99
N THR A 280 -16.40 -20.66 6.96
CA THR A 280 -15.85 -19.71 5.99
C THR A 280 -14.44 -19.25 6.34
N SER A 281 -13.57 -19.18 5.33
CA SER A 281 -12.17 -18.77 5.46
C SER A 281 -12.00 -17.40 6.13
N TYR A 282 -12.77 -16.40 5.67
CA TYR A 282 -12.72 -15.06 6.24
C TYR A 282 -13.46 -14.95 7.58
N GLY A 283 -14.56 -15.69 7.78
CA GLY A 283 -15.22 -15.79 9.09
C GLY A 283 -14.25 -16.22 10.18
N MET A 284 -13.36 -17.17 9.88
CA MET A 284 -12.33 -17.62 10.81
C MET A 284 -11.29 -16.54 11.17
N SER A 285 -10.84 -15.73 10.21
CA SER A 285 -9.92 -14.59 10.46
C SER A 285 -10.60 -13.50 11.30
N LEU A 286 -11.84 -13.17 10.96
CA LEU A 286 -12.78 -12.35 11.71
C LEU A 286 -12.86 -12.70 13.19
N TRP A 287 -13.15 -13.98 13.47
CA TRP A 287 -13.32 -14.47 14.83
C TRP A 287 -12.00 -14.39 15.58
N LYS A 288 -10.89 -14.76 14.94
CA LYS A 288 -9.56 -14.69 15.55
C LYS A 288 -9.20 -13.26 15.97
N GLU A 289 -9.36 -12.27 15.09
CA GLU A 289 -8.89 -10.91 15.35
C GLU A 289 -9.84 -10.11 16.24
N LYS A 290 -11.16 -10.20 16.02
CA LYS A 290 -12.15 -9.50 16.86
C LYS A 290 -12.18 -10.06 18.28
N LEU A 291 -12.06 -11.38 18.47
CA LEU A 291 -11.98 -11.96 19.83
C LEU A 291 -10.63 -11.67 20.50
N GLN A 292 -9.51 -11.62 19.77
CA GLN A 292 -8.23 -11.28 20.40
C GLN A 292 -8.13 -9.79 20.79
N LEU A 293 -8.67 -8.87 19.97
CA LEU A 293 -8.59 -7.42 20.19
C LEU A 293 -9.64 -6.87 21.17
N LEU A 294 -10.89 -7.37 21.14
CA LEU A 294 -11.94 -6.89 22.05
C LEU A 294 -12.07 -7.72 23.34
N LEU A 295 -11.54 -8.95 23.38
CA LEU A 295 -11.78 -9.92 24.45
C LEU A 295 -10.48 -10.64 24.84
N ALA A 296 -9.58 -9.95 25.54
CA ALA A 296 -8.51 -10.60 26.31
C ALA A 296 -9.05 -11.78 27.14
N PRO A 297 -8.18 -12.76 27.49
CA PRO A 297 -8.41 -14.18 27.19
C PRO A 297 -9.89 -14.54 27.29
N VAL A 298 -10.54 -14.68 26.14
CA VAL A 298 -11.97 -14.95 25.99
C VAL A 298 -12.44 -15.93 27.06
N SER A 299 -13.20 -15.45 28.05
CA SER A 299 -13.79 -16.34 29.03
C SER A 299 -14.70 -17.33 28.28
N LYS A 300 -14.68 -18.62 28.68
CA LYS A 300 -15.53 -19.66 28.07
C LYS A 300 -17.00 -19.24 27.94
N LYS A 301 -17.48 -18.33 28.80
CA LYS A 301 -18.83 -17.75 28.79
C LYS A 301 -19.13 -16.90 27.55
N VAL A 302 -18.19 -16.05 27.12
CA VAL A 302 -18.39 -15.17 25.94
C VAL A 302 -18.41 -15.99 24.65
N THR A 303 -17.55 -17.00 24.56
CA THR A 303 -17.55 -17.97 23.45
C THR A 303 -18.89 -18.69 23.33
N VAL A 304 -19.48 -19.12 24.45
CA VAL A 304 -20.78 -19.78 24.46
C VAL A 304 -21.90 -18.82 24.03
N LEU A 305 -21.92 -17.58 24.54
CA LEU A 305 -22.90 -16.57 24.14
C LEU A 305 -22.83 -16.27 22.64
N LEU A 306 -21.62 -16.22 22.08
CA LEU A 306 -21.44 -16.01 20.65
C LEU A 306 -22.02 -17.18 19.84
N ILE A 307 -21.73 -18.43 20.20
CA ILE A 307 -22.28 -19.62 19.54
C ILE A 307 -23.82 -19.57 19.57
N LEU A 308 -24.40 -19.23 20.72
CA LEU A 308 -25.85 -19.10 20.86
C LEU A 308 -26.41 -17.97 19.97
N SER A 309 -25.71 -16.84 19.86
CA SER A 309 -26.14 -15.74 18.98
C SER A 309 -26.09 -16.12 17.49
N LEU A 310 -25.06 -16.84 17.05
CA LEU A 310 -24.93 -17.34 15.68
C LEU A 310 -25.95 -18.43 15.36
N LEU A 311 -26.29 -19.25 16.37
CA LEU A 311 -27.37 -20.22 16.26
C LEU A 311 -28.69 -19.49 16.00
N VAL A 312 -29.04 -18.50 16.82
CA VAL A 312 -30.26 -17.69 16.64
C VAL A 312 -30.25 -16.97 15.28
N ALA A 313 -29.12 -16.37 14.89
CA ALA A 313 -28.98 -15.73 13.58
C ALA A 313 -29.21 -16.70 12.42
N SER A 314 -28.76 -17.95 12.54
CA SER A 314 -28.99 -18.99 11.54
C SER A 314 -30.47 -19.29 11.34
N PHE A 315 -31.23 -19.39 12.43
CA PHE A 315 -32.70 -19.54 12.38
C PHE A 315 -33.37 -18.33 11.73
N ILE A 316 -32.97 -17.11 12.10
CA ILE A 316 -33.56 -15.87 11.57
C ILE A 316 -33.30 -15.74 10.08
N ILE A 317 -32.06 -15.94 9.62
CA ILE A 317 -31.69 -15.82 8.20
C ILE A 317 -32.44 -16.85 7.36
N ASN A 318 -32.47 -18.12 7.80
CA ASN A 318 -33.23 -19.15 7.10
C ASN A 318 -34.72 -18.81 7.05
N PHE A 319 -35.32 -18.35 8.16
CA PHE A 319 -36.72 -17.92 8.20
C PHE A 319 -36.99 -16.78 7.21
N VAL A 320 -36.13 -15.76 7.18
CA VAL A 320 -36.27 -14.62 6.27
C VAL A 320 -36.14 -15.08 4.81
N PHE A 321 -35.15 -15.92 4.53
CA PHE A 321 -34.91 -16.48 3.20
C PHE A 321 -36.14 -17.27 2.71
N VAL A 322 -36.65 -18.19 3.52
CA VAL A 322 -37.78 -19.04 3.14
C VAL A 322 -39.07 -18.22 3.02
N LYS A 323 -39.37 -17.34 3.98
CA LYS A 323 -40.68 -16.65 4.04
C LYS A 323 -40.77 -15.48 3.08
N PHE A 324 -39.69 -14.73 2.87
CA PHE A 324 -39.69 -13.50 2.08
C PHE A 324 -38.92 -13.63 0.76
N PHE A 325 -37.70 -14.15 0.78
CA PHE A 325 -36.87 -14.22 -0.43
C PHE A 325 -37.42 -15.24 -1.44
N LEU A 326 -37.73 -16.46 -1.00
CA LEU A 326 -38.32 -17.49 -1.87
C LEU A 326 -39.77 -17.18 -2.26
N SER A 327 -40.51 -16.39 -1.48
CA SER A 327 -41.87 -15.95 -1.87
C SER A 327 -41.86 -14.88 -2.98
N ASN A 328 -40.70 -14.33 -3.34
CA ASN A 328 -40.60 -13.30 -4.37
C ASN A 328 -40.80 -13.90 -5.78
N LYS A 329 -41.72 -13.31 -6.56
CA LYS A 329 -42.06 -13.75 -7.93
C LYS A 329 -40.86 -13.76 -8.89
N HIS A 330 -39.95 -12.80 -8.77
CA HIS A 330 -38.75 -12.73 -9.61
C HIS A 330 -37.75 -13.83 -9.26
N VAL A 331 -37.58 -14.12 -7.98
CA VAL A 331 -36.73 -15.23 -7.50
C VAL A 331 -37.28 -16.56 -8.00
N GLN A 332 -38.60 -16.78 -7.89
CA GLN A 332 -39.23 -18.00 -8.43
C GLN A 332 -39.07 -18.11 -9.96
N LYS A 333 -39.24 -16.99 -10.69
CA LYS A 333 -39.00 -16.98 -12.14
C LYS A 333 -37.54 -17.33 -12.50
N PHE A 334 -36.57 -16.91 -11.70
CA PHE A 334 -35.18 -17.29 -11.87
C PHE A 334 -34.96 -18.78 -11.57
N LEU A 335 -35.45 -19.25 -10.42
CA LEU A 335 -35.31 -20.65 -10.00
C LEU A 335 -35.96 -21.65 -10.97
N ASN A 336 -37.10 -21.28 -11.58
CA ASN A 336 -37.78 -22.12 -12.57
C ASN A 336 -36.97 -22.37 -13.85
N LYS A 337 -35.90 -21.59 -14.10
CA LYS A 337 -34.98 -21.90 -15.22
C LYS A 337 -34.15 -23.17 -14.98
N PHE A 338 -34.06 -23.60 -13.72
CA PHE A 338 -33.26 -24.75 -13.29
C PHE A 338 -34.14 -25.97 -12.95
N ASP A 339 -35.38 -26.02 -13.44
CA ASP A 339 -36.32 -27.11 -13.12
C ASP A 339 -35.98 -28.44 -13.84
N GLU A 340 -35.01 -28.41 -14.75
CA GLU A 340 -34.44 -29.60 -15.39
C GLU A 340 -33.57 -30.42 -14.42
N ASN A 341 -33.44 -31.71 -14.72
CA ASN A 341 -32.60 -32.67 -13.98
C ASN A 341 -31.82 -33.60 -14.92
N SER A 342 -31.83 -33.31 -16.23
CA SER A 342 -31.21 -34.10 -17.28
C SER A 342 -29.89 -33.49 -17.76
N LEU A 343 -29.10 -34.29 -18.48
CA LEU A 343 -27.85 -33.81 -19.07
C LEU A 343 -28.13 -32.81 -20.21
N ASP A 344 -29.18 -33.02 -20.99
CA ASP A 344 -29.66 -32.08 -22.02
C ASP A 344 -30.11 -30.75 -21.40
N GLY A 345 -30.79 -30.78 -20.26
CA GLY A 345 -31.13 -29.57 -19.50
C GLY A 345 -29.90 -28.79 -19.04
N LEU A 346 -28.82 -29.49 -18.67
CA LEU A 346 -27.54 -28.88 -18.30
C LEU A 346 -26.89 -28.21 -19.52
N ILE A 347 -26.90 -28.87 -20.68
CA ILE A 347 -26.41 -28.29 -21.94
C ILE A 347 -27.19 -27.01 -22.27
N LYS A 348 -28.53 -27.03 -22.19
CA LYS A 348 -29.37 -25.84 -22.40
C LYS A 348 -29.05 -24.70 -21.42
N LEU A 349 -28.71 -25.01 -20.17
CA LEU A 349 -28.28 -24.01 -19.19
C LEU A 349 -26.93 -23.40 -19.53
N LEU A 350 -25.97 -24.22 -19.98
CA LEU A 350 -24.67 -23.74 -20.46
C LEU A 350 -24.83 -22.87 -21.71
N GLU A 351 -25.66 -23.30 -22.66
CA GLU A 351 -26.03 -22.52 -23.85
C GLU A 351 -26.65 -21.17 -23.46
N ALA A 352 -27.58 -21.15 -22.50
CA ALA A 352 -28.17 -19.92 -22.00
C ALA A 352 -27.14 -19.00 -21.32
N GLY A 353 -26.13 -19.56 -20.66
CA GLY A 353 -24.98 -18.85 -20.11
C GLY A 353 -24.08 -18.26 -21.20
N VAL A 354 -23.75 -19.05 -22.21
CA VAL A 354 -23.01 -18.60 -23.40
C VAL A 354 -23.79 -17.49 -24.13
N ASP A 355 -25.11 -17.61 -24.26
CA ASP A 355 -25.96 -16.59 -24.85
C ASP A 355 -26.04 -15.33 -24.01
N PHE A 356 -25.97 -15.45 -22.68
CA PHE A 356 -25.80 -14.30 -21.80
C PHE A 356 -24.46 -13.60 -22.05
N LEU A 357 -23.36 -14.36 -22.12
CA LEU A 357 -22.03 -13.82 -22.44
C LEU A 357 -22.01 -13.18 -23.84
N LYS A 358 -22.63 -13.79 -24.84
CA LYS A 358 -22.76 -13.22 -26.20
C LYS A 358 -23.55 -11.91 -26.18
N ARG A 359 -24.67 -11.86 -25.45
CA ARG A 359 -25.50 -10.64 -25.30
C ARG A 359 -24.77 -9.49 -24.60
N HIS A 360 -23.86 -9.79 -23.68
CA HIS A 360 -23.09 -8.80 -22.92
C HIS A 360 -21.63 -8.67 -23.36
N SER A 361 -21.23 -9.37 -24.43
CA SER A 361 -19.85 -9.51 -24.91
C SER A 361 -19.15 -8.17 -25.07
N LYS A 362 -19.85 -7.17 -25.62
CA LYS A 362 -19.28 -5.84 -25.88
C LYS A 362 -18.91 -5.08 -24.62
N SER A 363 -19.73 -5.17 -23.57
CA SER A 363 -19.41 -4.56 -22.27
C SER A 363 -18.26 -5.31 -21.59
N ILE A 364 -18.21 -6.64 -21.72
CA ILE A 364 -17.12 -7.48 -21.19
C ILE A 364 -15.80 -7.15 -21.90
N ILE A 365 -15.81 -7.08 -23.23
CA ILE A 365 -14.65 -6.73 -24.06
C ILE A 365 -14.20 -5.30 -23.73
N LEU A 366 -15.12 -4.35 -23.57
CA LEU A 366 -14.78 -3.00 -23.17
C LEU A 366 -14.09 -2.99 -21.80
N PHE A 367 -14.64 -3.67 -20.80
CA PHE A 367 -14.02 -3.73 -19.48
C PHE A 367 -12.64 -4.41 -19.52
N ALA A 368 -12.49 -5.49 -20.29
CA ALA A 368 -11.21 -6.14 -20.53
C ALA A 368 -10.20 -5.20 -21.23
N PHE A 369 -10.65 -4.39 -22.18
CA PHE A 369 -9.84 -3.36 -22.82
C PHE A 369 -9.41 -2.26 -21.85
N LEU A 370 -10.29 -1.80 -20.96
CA LEU A 370 -9.94 -0.83 -19.91
C LEU A 370 -8.95 -1.41 -18.88
N MET A 371 -9.05 -2.70 -18.56
CA MET A 371 -8.03 -3.41 -17.77
C MET A 371 -6.69 -3.44 -18.52
N PHE A 372 -6.70 -3.75 -19.82
CA PHE A 372 -5.48 -3.71 -20.63
C PHE A 372 -4.83 -2.32 -20.65
N LEU A 373 -5.62 -1.25 -20.77
CA LEU A 373 -5.11 0.12 -20.66
C LEU A 373 -4.48 0.40 -19.29
N SER A 374 -5.07 -0.14 -18.22
CA SER A 374 -4.51 0.00 -16.87
C SER A 374 -3.16 -0.70 -16.75
N VAL A 375 -2.98 -1.88 -17.36
CA VAL A 375 -1.68 -2.59 -17.43
C VAL A 375 -0.61 -1.73 -18.11
N ILE A 376 -0.93 -1.01 -19.19
CA ILE A 376 0.02 -0.07 -19.82
C ILE A 376 0.53 0.97 -18.81
N GLY A 377 -0.35 1.46 -17.93
CA GLY A 377 0.01 2.41 -16.88
C GLY A 377 0.96 1.86 -15.80
N PHE A 378 1.16 0.54 -15.69
CA PHE A 378 2.19 -0.03 -14.80
C PHE A 378 3.58 -0.02 -15.43
N TYR A 379 3.67 -0.02 -16.76
CA TYR A 379 4.95 0.00 -17.47
C TYR A 379 5.57 1.41 -17.57
N THR A 380 5.02 2.42 -16.90
CA THR A 380 5.56 3.79 -16.89
C THR A 380 6.79 3.95 -15.99
N VAL A 381 7.06 2.98 -15.10
CA VAL A 381 8.18 3.01 -14.15
C VAL A 381 9.36 2.18 -14.65
N ARG A 382 10.57 2.77 -14.56
CA ARG A 382 11.82 2.20 -15.07
C ARG A 382 12.17 0.84 -14.48
N ASP A 383 11.90 0.58 -13.20
CA ASP A 383 12.19 -0.71 -12.56
C ASP A 383 11.34 -1.84 -13.16
N ILE A 384 10.07 -1.58 -13.48
CA ILE A 384 9.19 -2.53 -14.18
C ILE A 384 9.60 -2.71 -15.65
N GLN A 385 10.04 -1.64 -16.31
CA GLN A 385 10.61 -1.72 -17.67
C GLN A 385 11.94 -2.49 -17.71
N SER A 386 12.71 -2.41 -16.63
CA SER A 386 14.02 -3.03 -16.48
C SER A 386 13.96 -4.48 -16.00
N ALA A 387 12.77 -4.95 -15.55
CA ALA A 387 12.53 -6.35 -15.29
C ALA A 387 12.92 -7.12 -16.56
N SER A 388 13.95 -7.96 -16.46
CA SER A 388 14.56 -8.65 -17.59
C SER A 388 13.60 -9.59 -18.33
N ASP A 389 12.39 -9.80 -17.79
CA ASP A 389 11.34 -10.61 -18.36
C ASP A 389 9.96 -9.90 -18.25
N PHE A 390 9.43 -9.47 -19.41
CA PHE A 390 8.08 -8.94 -19.56
C PHE A 390 7.00 -9.86 -18.98
N TRP A 391 7.20 -11.18 -19.06
CA TRP A 391 6.26 -12.16 -18.52
C TRP A 391 6.23 -12.16 -17.00
N ALA A 392 7.38 -11.98 -16.35
CA ALA A 392 7.44 -11.86 -14.90
C ALA A 392 6.66 -10.64 -14.40
N ALA A 393 6.78 -9.49 -15.09
CA ALA A 393 6.01 -8.29 -14.80
C ALA A 393 4.50 -8.51 -14.97
N LEU A 394 4.07 -9.12 -16.08
CA LEU A 394 2.65 -9.46 -16.27
C LEU A 394 2.12 -10.41 -15.20
N VAL A 395 2.88 -11.46 -14.85
CA VAL A 395 2.50 -12.40 -13.80
C VAL A 395 2.38 -11.65 -12.46
N PHE A 396 3.33 -10.79 -12.12
CA PHE A 396 3.25 -9.97 -10.91
C PHE A 396 1.99 -9.09 -10.90
N ILE A 397 1.71 -8.38 -11.98
CA ILE A 397 0.54 -7.49 -12.08
C ILE A 397 -0.77 -8.29 -11.92
N PHE A 398 -0.94 -9.41 -12.61
CA PHE A 398 -2.18 -10.20 -12.55
C PHE A 398 -2.34 -11.06 -11.28
N THR A 399 -1.24 -11.43 -10.61
CA THR A 399 -1.31 -12.26 -9.39
C THR A 399 -1.29 -11.44 -8.11
N SER A 400 -0.54 -10.34 -8.09
CA SER A 400 -0.29 -9.55 -6.88
C SER A 400 -0.99 -8.20 -6.89
N LYS A 401 -1.35 -7.66 -8.07
CA LYS A 401 -1.95 -6.33 -8.26
C LYS A 401 -3.30 -6.38 -8.98
N PHE A 402 -3.99 -7.52 -8.92
CA PHE A 402 -5.28 -7.67 -9.60
C PHE A 402 -6.34 -6.71 -9.05
N GLY A 403 -6.34 -6.45 -7.74
CA GLY A 403 -7.25 -5.49 -7.12
C GLY A 403 -7.12 -4.08 -7.70
N THR A 404 -5.89 -3.59 -7.87
CA THR A 404 -5.63 -2.23 -8.36
C THR A 404 -5.97 -2.08 -9.83
N LEU A 405 -5.78 -3.14 -10.64
CA LEU A 405 -6.25 -3.19 -12.03
C LEU A 405 -7.78 -3.09 -12.13
N VAL A 406 -8.49 -3.88 -11.30
CA VAL A 406 -9.95 -3.86 -11.28
C VAL A 406 -10.46 -2.50 -10.83
N LEU A 407 -9.86 -1.91 -9.78
CA LEU A 407 -10.23 -0.59 -9.29
C LEU A 407 -10.02 0.49 -10.35
N SER A 408 -8.84 0.54 -10.99
CA SER A 408 -8.55 1.46 -12.10
C SER A 408 -9.58 1.33 -13.22
N SER A 409 -9.94 0.08 -13.57
CA SER A 409 -10.92 -0.20 -14.62
C SER A 409 -12.34 0.21 -14.24
N ILE A 410 -12.72 0.15 -12.95
CA ILE A 410 -13.99 0.68 -12.45
C ILE A 410 -14.06 2.20 -12.67
N PHE A 411 -12.98 2.94 -12.41
CA PHE A 411 -12.94 4.39 -12.66
C PHE A 411 -13.04 4.72 -14.15
N LEU A 412 -12.26 4.03 -14.99
CA LEU A 412 -12.32 4.22 -16.45
C LEU A 412 -13.71 3.85 -17.00
N PHE A 413 -14.34 2.81 -16.46
CA PHE A 413 -15.68 2.40 -16.85
C PHE A 413 -16.75 3.40 -16.38
N ALA A 414 -16.59 4.00 -15.20
CA ALA A 414 -17.47 5.07 -14.73
C ALA A 414 -17.44 6.29 -15.66
N ILE A 415 -16.25 6.67 -16.15
CA ILE A 415 -16.08 7.72 -17.17
C ILE A 415 -16.81 7.33 -18.45
N TYR A 416 -16.56 6.12 -18.97
CA TYR A 416 -17.28 5.61 -20.15
C TYR A 416 -18.80 5.74 -20.01
N GLU A 417 -19.34 5.33 -18.87
CA GLU A 417 -20.77 5.33 -18.60
C GLU A 417 -21.38 6.74 -18.62
N ILE A 418 -20.68 7.74 -18.05
CA ILE A 418 -21.11 9.15 -18.11
C ILE A 418 -21.25 9.60 -19.56
N PHE A 419 -20.20 9.41 -20.36
CA PHE A 419 -20.22 9.83 -21.75
C PHE A 419 -21.20 9.02 -22.58
N TYR A 420 -21.38 7.72 -22.33
CA TYR A 420 -22.35 6.89 -23.04
C TYR A 420 -23.79 7.33 -22.78
N VAL A 421 -24.13 7.76 -21.56
CA VAL A 421 -25.45 8.32 -21.26
C VAL A 421 -25.69 9.63 -22.02
N ILE A 422 -24.65 10.46 -22.21
CA ILE A 422 -24.74 11.76 -22.90
C ILE A 422 -24.77 11.59 -24.42
N THR A 423 -23.81 10.87 -25.00
CA THR A 423 -23.61 10.77 -26.45
C THR A 423 -24.45 9.67 -27.08
N THR A 424 -24.80 8.63 -26.32
CA THR A 424 -25.40 7.37 -26.81
C THR A 424 -24.58 6.65 -27.89
N ARG A 425 -23.32 7.05 -28.10
CA ARG A 425 -22.40 6.50 -29.11
C ARG A 425 -21.32 5.66 -28.44
N PHE A 426 -21.32 4.35 -28.70
CA PHE A 426 -20.45 3.41 -28.00
C PHE A 426 -18.96 3.74 -28.18
N TRP A 427 -18.50 3.95 -29.42
CA TRP A 427 -17.07 4.15 -29.71
C TRP A 427 -16.56 5.51 -29.24
N VAL A 428 -17.37 6.56 -29.44
CA VAL A 428 -17.06 7.91 -28.94
C VAL A 428 -16.94 7.93 -27.42
N SER A 429 -17.82 7.23 -26.71
CA SER A 429 -17.72 7.16 -25.25
C SER A 429 -16.57 6.30 -24.77
N ALA A 430 -16.22 5.24 -25.50
CA ALA A 430 -15.07 4.39 -25.18
C ALA A 430 -13.74 5.13 -25.38
N SER A 431 -13.66 6.05 -26.36
CA SER A 431 -12.42 6.78 -26.63
C SER A 431 -12.01 7.75 -25.53
N ILE A 432 -12.97 8.32 -24.80
CA ILE A 432 -12.66 9.30 -23.74
C ILE A 432 -11.79 8.70 -22.62
N PRO A 433 -12.20 7.61 -21.93
CA PRO A 433 -11.34 6.98 -20.94
C PRO A 433 -10.06 6.41 -21.54
N THR A 434 -10.04 6.02 -22.83
CA THR A 434 -8.81 5.60 -23.51
C THR A 434 -7.79 6.72 -23.63
N VAL A 435 -8.21 7.88 -24.14
CA VAL A 435 -7.33 9.05 -24.27
C VAL A 435 -6.84 9.51 -22.90
N LEU A 436 -7.71 9.49 -21.89
CA LEU A 436 -7.32 9.86 -20.52
C LEU A 436 -6.31 8.87 -19.92
N ALA A 437 -6.57 7.57 -19.99
CA ALA A 437 -5.67 6.56 -19.43
C ALA A 437 -4.30 6.57 -20.12
N LEU A 438 -4.27 6.62 -21.47
CA LEU A 438 -3.02 6.70 -22.23
C LEU A 438 -2.31 8.04 -22.02
N GLY A 439 -3.06 9.14 -21.97
CA GLY A 439 -2.50 10.47 -21.72
C GLY A 439 -1.83 10.57 -20.36
N ILE A 440 -2.48 10.04 -19.32
CA ILE A 440 -1.89 9.91 -17.98
C ILE A 440 -0.65 9.02 -18.05
N ALA A 441 -0.74 7.80 -18.60
CA ALA A 441 0.40 6.88 -18.65
C ALA A 441 1.60 7.43 -19.43
N ILE A 442 1.38 8.07 -20.58
CA ILE A 442 2.46 8.66 -21.39
C ILE A 442 3.09 9.84 -20.64
N ALA A 443 2.28 10.74 -20.10
CA ALA A 443 2.78 11.89 -19.35
C ALA A 443 3.54 11.45 -18.08
N ASP A 444 3.04 10.40 -17.44
CA ASP A 444 3.65 9.77 -16.27
C ASP A 444 5.01 9.15 -16.61
N GLY A 445 5.11 8.34 -17.67
CA GLY A 445 6.38 7.77 -18.12
C GLY A 445 7.41 8.85 -18.47
N ILE A 446 7.00 9.90 -19.19
CA ILE A 446 7.88 11.03 -19.51
C ILE A 446 8.34 11.76 -18.23
N LYS A 447 7.44 12.03 -17.29
CA LYS A 447 7.80 12.70 -16.02
C LYS A 447 8.68 11.81 -15.16
N MET A 448 8.42 10.51 -15.10
CA MET A 448 9.20 9.55 -14.34
C MET A 448 10.65 9.53 -14.82
N ASP A 449 10.88 9.51 -16.14
CA ASP A 449 12.22 9.58 -16.72
C ASP A 449 12.93 10.91 -16.46
N LEU A 450 12.18 12.02 -16.45
CA LEU A 450 12.76 13.37 -16.34
C LEU A 450 12.92 13.87 -14.90
N ARG A 451 12.14 13.35 -13.96
CA ARG A 451 11.95 13.94 -12.62
C ARG A 451 11.68 12.94 -11.50
N GLU A 452 11.57 11.64 -11.79
CA GLU A 452 11.23 10.58 -10.81
C GLU A 452 9.96 10.92 -10.00
N GLU A 453 8.98 11.53 -10.65
CA GLU A 453 7.69 11.89 -10.05
C GLU A 453 6.56 11.58 -11.04
N PRO A 454 5.38 11.14 -10.56
CA PRO A 454 4.23 10.93 -11.42
C PRO A 454 3.57 12.25 -11.81
N VAL A 455 2.55 12.18 -12.66
CA VAL A 455 1.70 13.33 -12.96
C VAL A 455 0.78 13.62 -11.76
N TYR A 456 0.81 14.85 -11.27
CA TYR A 456 -0.07 15.28 -10.18
C TYR A 456 -1.33 16.01 -10.71
N PRO A 457 -2.52 15.81 -10.12
CA PRO A 457 -3.75 16.46 -10.59
C PRO A 457 -3.70 18.00 -10.56
N ASN A 458 -3.01 18.60 -9.59
CA ASN A 458 -2.86 20.06 -9.49
C ASN A 458 -2.05 20.65 -10.66
N GLU A 459 -1.18 19.87 -11.30
CA GLU A 459 -0.38 20.27 -12.46
C GLU A 459 -1.19 20.33 -13.76
N ILE A 460 -2.40 19.76 -13.82
CA ILE A 460 -3.28 19.91 -15.00
C ILE A 460 -3.58 21.39 -15.26
N SER A 461 -3.70 22.19 -14.21
CA SER A 461 -3.86 23.64 -14.33
C SER A 461 -2.63 24.34 -14.95
N GLU A 462 -1.46 23.68 -14.92
CA GLU A 462 -0.19 24.15 -15.48
C GLU A 462 0.06 23.67 -16.92
N ILE A 463 -0.77 22.75 -17.48
CA ILE A 463 -0.71 22.31 -18.89
C ILE A 463 -0.85 23.49 -19.87
N VAL A 464 -1.41 24.61 -19.40
CA VAL A 464 -1.48 25.88 -20.14
C VAL A 464 -0.08 26.47 -20.44
N ASN A 465 0.98 26.06 -19.72
CA ASN A 465 2.39 26.41 -20.00
C ASN A 465 3.09 25.44 -20.97
N TRP A 466 2.40 25.01 -22.03
CA TRP A 466 2.94 24.12 -23.07
C TRP A 466 4.30 24.55 -23.66
N LYS A 467 4.63 25.85 -23.60
CA LYS A 467 5.92 26.41 -24.04
C LYS A 467 7.13 25.89 -23.25
N THR A 468 6.95 25.46 -22.00
CA THR A 468 8.02 24.83 -21.19
C THR A 468 8.02 23.32 -21.30
N LEU A 469 6.86 22.70 -21.56
CA LEU A 469 6.69 21.25 -21.63
C LEU A 469 7.14 20.67 -22.98
N ILE A 470 6.84 21.32 -24.11
CA ILE A 470 7.20 20.81 -25.45
C ILE A 470 8.72 20.58 -25.61
N PRO A 471 9.61 21.51 -25.21
CA PRO A 471 11.05 21.28 -25.30
C PRO A 471 11.56 20.12 -24.44
N MET A 472 10.85 19.78 -23.35
CA MET A 472 11.21 18.68 -22.46
C MET A 472 10.83 17.31 -23.03
N ILE A 473 9.69 17.23 -23.73
CA ILE A 473 9.18 15.98 -24.34
C ILE A 473 9.99 15.60 -25.59
N GLY A 474 10.55 16.60 -26.28
CA GLY A 474 11.25 16.43 -27.55
C GLY A 474 10.29 16.38 -28.74
N VAL A 475 10.71 16.97 -29.86
CA VAL A 475 9.87 17.13 -31.06
C VAL A 475 9.44 15.77 -31.64
N GLN A 476 10.33 14.77 -31.60
CA GLN A 476 10.04 13.44 -32.13
C GLN A 476 8.95 12.71 -31.33
N THR A 477 9.05 12.70 -30.00
CA THR A 477 8.04 12.14 -29.10
C THR A 477 6.70 12.85 -29.29
N LEU A 478 6.70 14.18 -29.43
CA LEU A 478 5.49 14.95 -29.71
C LEU A 478 4.83 14.52 -31.03
N ILE A 479 5.62 14.31 -32.09
CA ILE A 479 5.09 13.82 -33.38
C ILE A 479 4.46 12.43 -33.19
N TYR A 480 5.11 11.50 -32.48
CA TYR A 480 4.55 10.18 -32.21
C TYR A 480 3.22 10.25 -31.45
N ILE A 481 3.12 11.13 -30.44
CA ILE A 481 1.88 11.36 -29.70
C ILE A 481 0.78 11.88 -30.65
N LEU A 482 1.09 12.88 -31.48
CA LEU A 482 0.12 13.47 -32.41
C LEU A 482 -0.35 12.47 -33.47
N VAL A 483 0.56 11.68 -34.05
CA VAL A 483 0.22 10.60 -34.99
C VAL A 483 -0.64 9.54 -34.31
N GLY A 484 -0.30 9.14 -33.09
CA GLY A 484 -1.09 8.19 -32.30
C GLY A 484 -2.52 8.69 -32.05
N ILE A 485 -2.69 9.97 -31.68
CA ILE A 485 -4.01 10.59 -31.51
C ILE A 485 -4.79 10.62 -32.84
N ALA A 486 -4.14 10.99 -33.95
CA ALA A 486 -4.78 11.01 -35.26
C ALA A 486 -5.25 9.62 -35.72
N LEU A 487 -4.42 8.59 -35.51
CA LEU A 487 -4.78 7.19 -35.78
C LEU A 487 -5.94 6.72 -34.90
N LEU A 488 -5.92 7.06 -33.61
CA LEU A 488 -6.99 6.73 -32.69
C LEU A 488 -8.33 7.36 -33.15
N ILE A 489 -8.31 8.65 -33.53
CA ILE A 489 -9.48 9.34 -34.09
C ILE A 489 -9.97 8.64 -35.38
N ALA A 490 -9.06 8.29 -36.30
CA ALA A 490 -9.42 7.59 -37.53
C ALA A 490 -10.07 6.23 -37.25
N ILE A 491 -9.54 5.46 -36.30
CA ILE A 491 -10.11 4.19 -35.85
C ILE A 491 -11.52 4.39 -35.26
N ILE A 492 -11.70 5.39 -34.39
CA ILE A 492 -13.01 5.69 -33.79
C ILE A 492 -14.03 6.06 -34.87
N VAL A 493 -13.67 6.93 -35.81
CA VAL A 493 -14.53 7.32 -36.93
C VAL A 493 -14.87 6.11 -37.80
N TYR A 494 -13.88 5.28 -38.14
CA TYR A 494 -14.10 4.05 -38.89
C TYR A 494 -15.07 3.10 -38.16
N LEU A 495 -14.86 2.86 -36.87
CA LEU A 495 -15.70 1.98 -36.05
C LEU A 495 -17.12 2.53 -35.89
N GLU A 496 -17.29 3.85 -35.75
CA GLU A 496 -18.60 4.49 -35.67
C GLU A 496 -19.36 4.41 -37.01
N LEU A 497 -18.66 4.52 -38.14
CA LEU A 497 -19.27 4.46 -39.48
C LEU A 497 -19.57 3.01 -39.93
N LYS A 498 -18.65 2.07 -39.72
CA LYS A 498 -18.77 0.68 -40.20
C LYS A 498 -19.39 -0.27 -39.20
N HIS A 499 -19.24 0.01 -37.91
CA HIS A 499 -19.72 -0.85 -36.83
C HIS A 499 -20.46 -0.04 -35.72
N PRO A 500 -21.42 0.85 -36.07
CA PRO A 500 -22.14 1.63 -35.06
C PRO A 500 -22.82 0.71 -34.06
N HIS A 501 -22.63 1.01 -32.78
CA HIS A 501 -23.23 0.20 -31.74
C HIS A 501 -23.95 1.03 -30.68
N ASN A 502 -25.14 0.55 -30.32
CA ASN A 502 -25.96 1.10 -29.27
C ASN A 502 -26.42 -0.05 -28.36
N LEU A 503 -26.15 0.07 -27.07
CA LEU A 503 -26.52 -0.83 -25.99
C LEU A 503 -28.04 -0.82 -25.67
N ARG A 504 -28.86 -0.04 -26.40
CA ARG A 504 -30.34 0.04 -26.32
C ARG A 504 -30.87 0.15 -24.88
N ARG A 505 -30.28 1.05 -24.07
CA ARG A 505 -30.65 1.22 -22.66
C ARG A 505 -31.94 2.08 -22.51
N LYS A 506 -32.82 1.71 -21.55
CA LYS A 506 -34.07 2.44 -21.26
C LYS A 506 -33.80 3.81 -20.61
N LYS A 507 -34.79 4.72 -20.64
CA LYS A 507 -34.80 6.09 -20.04
C LYS A 507 -34.45 6.20 -18.54
N LYS A 508 -34.16 5.10 -17.82
CA LYS A 508 -33.70 5.10 -16.41
C LYS A 508 -32.16 5.19 -16.27
N SER A 509 -31.46 5.62 -17.33
CA SER A 509 -29.99 5.77 -17.40
C SER A 509 -29.40 6.82 -16.44
N TRP A 510 -30.21 7.71 -15.88
CA TRP A 510 -29.75 8.71 -14.91
C TRP A 510 -29.22 8.10 -13.60
N LEU A 511 -29.71 6.92 -13.19
CA LEU A 511 -29.17 6.20 -12.02
C LEU A 511 -27.75 5.70 -12.25
N VAL A 512 -27.44 5.26 -13.48
CA VAL A 512 -26.07 4.86 -13.87
C VAL A 512 -25.16 6.08 -13.88
N LEU A 513 -25.64 7.21 -14.41
CA LEU A 513 -24.91 8.47 -14.39
C LEU A 513 -24.57 8.91 -12.96
N ILE A 514 -25.55 8.93 -12.06
CA ILE A 514 -25.33 9.29 -10.64
C ILE A 514 -24.36 8.30 -9.99
N GLY A 515 -24.53 6.99 -10.20
CA GLY A 515 -23.62 5.98 -9.69
C GLY A 515 -22.18 6.20 -10.15
N SER A 516 -21.97 6.48 -11.43
CA SER A 516 -20.64 6.80 -11.97
C SER A 516 -20.05 8.08 -11.36
N LEU A 517 -20.85 9.14 -11.22
CA LEU A 517 -20.39 10.39 -10.58
C LEU A 517 -20.01 10.18 -9.11
N LEU A 518 -20.78 9.36 -8.38
CA LEU A 518 -20.48 8.99 -7.00
C LEU A 518 -19.19 8.18 -6.91
N ILE A 519 -18.91 7.29 -7.88
CA ILE A 519 -17.62 6.59 -7.95
C ILE A 519 -16.48 7.58 -8.18
N LEU A 520 -16.61 8.50 -9.14
CA LEU A 520 -15.55 9.45 -9.49
C LEU A 520 -15.21 10.46 -8.38
N ILE A 521 -16.11 10.72 -7.42
CA ILE A 521 -15.81 11.59 -6.26
C ILE A 521 -15.11 10.83 -5.11
N THR A 522 -15.16 9.49 -5.08
CA THR A 522 -14.54 8.70 -4.00
C THR A 522 -13.03 8.95 -3.76
N PRO A 523 -12.19 9.28 -4.76
CA PRO A 523 -10.76 9.54 -4.55
C PRO A 523 -10.46 10.65 -3.52
N VAL A 524 -11.40 11.57 -3.29
CA VAL A 524 -11.30 12.61 -2.25
C VAL A 524 -11.13 12.03 -0.83
N TRP A 525 -11.49 10.77 -0.62
CA TRP A 525 -11.39 10.06 0.65
C TRP A 525 -10.47 8.83 0.60
N PHE A 526 -9.67 8.65 -0.45
CA PHE A 526 -8.72 7.53 -0.54
C PHE A 526 -7.67 7.55 0.56
N ASN A 527 -7.33 8.74 1.05
CA ASN A 527 -6.27 8.97 2.04
C ASN A 527 -6.81 9.42 3.40
N ASP A 528 -8.12 9.28 3.64
CA ASP A 528 -8.77 9.65 4.90
C ASP A 528 -9.07 8.39 5.72
N GLU A 529 -8.22 8.09 6.71
CA GLU A 529 -8.34 6.87 7.53
C GLU A 529 -9.66 6.79 8.32
N ASN A 530 -10.36 7.92 8.50
CA ASN A 530 -11.67 7.94 9.14
C ASN A 530 -12.82 7.59 8.18
N SER A 531 -12.53 7.45 6.88
CA SER A 531 -13.51 7.14 5.84
C SER A 531 -13.55 5.65 5.53
N ALA A 532 -14.77 5.10 5.36
CA ALA A 532 -14.94 3.75 4.83
C ALA A 532 -14.32 3.57 3.44
N ILE A 533 -14.22 4.66 2.65
CA ILE A 533 -13.65 4.65 1.31
C ILE A 533 -12.14 4.36 1.33
N TYR A 534 -11.40 4.84 2.33
CA TYR A 534 -9.98 4.52 2.51
C TYR A 534 -9.76 3.01 2.57
N TYR A 535 -10.56 2.32 3.38
CA TYR A 535 -10.45 0.88 3.53
C TYR A 535 -10.98 0.10 2.32
N ILE A 536 -12.02 0.62 1.65
CA ILE A 536 -12.48 0.03 0.38
C ILE A 536 -11.35 0.10 -0.65
N SER A 537 -10.71 1.26 -0.80
CA SER A 537 -9.57 1.48 -1.69
C SER A 537 -8.43 0.50 -1.37
N LYS A 538 -7.99 0.44 -0.11
CA LYS A 538 -6.95 -0.51 0.35
C LYS A 538 -7.30 -1.97 0.12
N GLY A 539 -8.57 -2.36 0.25
CA GLY A 539 -8.98 -3.74 -0.01
C GLY A 539 -8.97 -4.13 -1.48
N PHE A 540 -8.86 -3.17 -2.41
CA PHE A 540 -8.48 -3.40 -3.81
C PHE A 540 -6.95 -3.33 -4.00
N ASP A 541 -6.16 -3.60 -2.96
CA ASP A 541 -4.70 -3.55 -2.95
C ASP A 541 -4.10 -2.17 -3.23
N ASN A 542 -4.90 -1.10 -3.21
CA ASN A 542 -4.42 0.27 -3.40
C ASN A 542 -3.65 0.73 -2.16
N ASN A 543 -2.33 0.82 -2.27
CA ASN A 543 -1.45 1.22 -1.17
C ASN A 543 -0.47 2.28 -1.66
N PRO A 544 -0.88 3.55 -1.73
CA PRO A 544 -0.01 4.61 -2.22
C PRO A 544 1.17 4.84 -1.28
N ASP A 545 2.36 4.98 -1.86
CA ASP A 545 3.56 5.47 -1.17
C ASP A 545 3.88 6.88 -1.63
N PHE A 546 3.35 7.84 -0.89
CA PHE A 546 3.55 9.25 -1.22
C PHE A 546 4.98 9.76 -0.89
N ARG A 547 5.78 9.03 -0.09
CA ARG A 547 7.21 9.36 0.13
C ARG A 547 8.05 8.96 -1.06
N ASN A 548 7.67 7.86 -1.70
CA ASN A 548 8.30 7.37 -2.92
C ASN A 548 7.26 7.25 -4.05
N PRO A 549 6.89 8.38 -4.70
CA PRO A 549 5.92 8.37 -5.79
C PRO A 549 6.23 7.38 -6.93
N PRO A 550 7.51 7.15 -7.33
CA PRO A 550 7.86 6.03 -8.21
C PRO A 550 7.38 4.66 -7.73
N ASP A 551 7.65 4.29 -6.48
CA ASP A 551 7.20 3.01 -5.90
C ASP A 551 5.66 2.94 -5.82
N SER A 552 5.01 4.05 -5.48
CA SER A 552 3.55 4.15 -5.50
C SER A 552 3.00 3.87 -6.90
N THR A 553 3.65 4.40 -7.93
CA THR A 553 3.26 4.22 -9.33
C THR A 553 3.49 2.78 -9.78
N ALA A 554 4.62 2.19 -9.39
CA ALA A 554 4.92 0.79 -9.67
C ALA A 554 3.91 -0.17 -9.02
N ASN A 555 3.38 0.19 -7.84
CA ASN A 555 2.42 -0.62 -7.09
C ASN A 555 0.96 -0.45 -7.52
N ASN A 556 0.56 0.76 -7.92
CA ASN A 556 -0.85 1.09 -8.19
C ASN A 556 -1.15 1.32 -9.68
N GLY A 557 -0.12 1.57 -10.49
CA GLY A 557 -0.23 1.98 -11.89
C GLY A 557 -0.63 3.45 -12.03
N ALA A 558 -0.24 4.07 -13.15
CA ALA A 558 -0.36 5.52 -13.37
C ALA A 558 -1.77 6.10 -13.14
N VAL A 559 -2.84 5.39 -13.54
CA VAL A 559 -4.22 5.88 -13.38
C VAL A 559 -4.61 5.97 -11.91
N LEU A 560 -4.36 4.92 -11.12
CA LEU A 560 -4.75 4.90 -9.72
C LEU A 560 -3.87 5.83 -8.89
N THR A 561 -2.57 5.88 -9.18
CA THR A 561 -1.65 6.87 -8.59
C THR A 561 -2.15 8.29 -8.84
N PHE A 562 -2.53 8.64 -10.07
CA PHE A 562 -3.11 9.95 -10.36
C PHE A 562 -4.33 10.26 -9.47
N LEU A 563 -5.21 9.27 -9.24
CA LEU A 563 -6.37 9.42 -8.35
C LEU A 563 -5.95 9.57 -6.87
N ASP A 564 -4.93 8.83 -6.41
CA ASP A 564 -4.39 8.91 -5.04
C ASP A 564 -3.86 10.32 -4.73
N PHE A 565 -3.29 11.00 -5.72
CA PHE A 565 -2.75 12.36 -5.59
C PHE A 565 -3.81 13.48 -5.69
N ILE A 566 -5.11 13.19 -5.87
CA ILE A 566 -6.18 14.21 -5.93
C ILE A 566 -6.26 14.98 -4.61
N LYS A 567 -6.16 14.29 -3.48
CA LYS A 567 -6.15 14.91 -2.16
C LYS A 567 -5.11 14.23 -1.29
N VAL A 568 -3.92 14.79 -1.27
CA VAL A 568 -2.84 14.35 -0.39
C VAL A 568 -2.95 15.12 0.93
N PRO A 569 -2.84 14.46 2.10
CA PRO A 569 -2.59 15.19 3.34
C PRO A 569 -1.33 16.05 3.17
N ILE A 570 -1.34 17.26 3.72
CA ILE A 570 -0.17 18.17 3.65
C ILE A 570 0.42 18.33 5.05
N MET A 571 -0.45 18.69 5.99
CA MET A 571 -0.13 18.90 7.40
C MET A 571 -1.43 18.75 8.19
N GLU A 572 -1.36 18.13 9.36
CA GLU A 572 -2.51 18.08 10.26
C GLU A 572 -2.97 19.49 10.66
N LYS A 573 -4.28 19.67 10.82
CA LYS A 573 -4.83 20.96 11.22
C LYS A 573 -4.41 21.28 12.65
N VAL A 574 -3.70 22.39 12.80
CA VAL A 574 -3.23 22.85 14.12
C VAL A 574 -4.37 23.51 14.90
N ASP A 575 -4.57 23.07 16.14
CA ASP A 575 -5.63 23.59 17.01
C ASP A 575 -5.49 25.09 17.30
N GLY A 576 -6.58 25.82 17.06
CA GLY A 576 -6.65 27.27 17.23
C GLY A 576 -6.22 28.07 16.00
N TYR A 577 -5.96 27.43 14.85
CA TYR A 577 -5.69 28.13 13.60
C TYR A 577 -6.84 29.07 13.19
N SER A 578 -6.54 30.37 13.16
CA SER A 578 -7.45 31.44 12.75
C SER A 578 -6.65 32.65 12.31
N GLU A 579 -7.26 33.55 11.54
CA GLU A 579 -6.63 34.82 11.13
C GLU A 579 -6.19 35.64 12.35
N HIS A 580 -7.02 35.66 13.40
CA HIS A 580 -6.71 36.37 14.64
C HIS A 580 -5.46 35.81 15.33
N ALA A 581 -5.34 34.48 15.44
CA ALA A 581 -4.17 33.84 16.03
C ALA A 581 -2.88 34.17 15.24
N ILE A 582 -2.93 34.08 13.90
CA ILE A 582 -1.80 34.44 13.04
C ILE A 582 -1.39 35.91 13.23
N LYS A 583 -2.36 36.84 13.27
CA LYS A 583 -2.10 38.27 13.53
C LYS A 583 -1.50 38.53 14.92
N GLN A 584 -1.85 37.74 15.94
CA GLN A 584 -1.21 37.84 17.25
C GLN A 584 0.23 37.34 17.23
N ILE A 585 0.48 36.20 16.59
CA ILE A 585 1.81 35.61 16.44
C ILE A 585 2.75 36.58 15.71
N THR A 586 2.33 37.13 14.58
CA THR A 586 3.13 38.10 13.82
C THR A 586 3.53 39.32 14.68
N LYS A 587 2.59 39.92 15.43
CA LYS A 587 2.88 41.03 16.37
C LYS A 587 3.83 40.64 17.51
N LYS A 588 3.71 39.42 18.04
CA LYS A 588 4.62 38.90 19.07
C LYS A 588 6.06 38.90 18.53
N TYR A 589 6.26 38.39 17.32
CA TYR A 589 7.60 38.29 16.74
C TYR A 589 8.13 39.59 16.12
N GLU A 590 7.29 40.58 15.83
CA GLU A 590 7.74 41.95 15.55
C GLU A 590 8.47 42.55 16.76
N LYS A 591 7.92 42.36 17.98
CA LYS A 591 8.57 42.81 19.21
C LYS A 591 9.89 42.08 19.47
N GLU A 592 9.92 40.78 19.22
CA GLU A 592 11.15 39.97 19.30
C GLU A 592 12.21 40.43 18.29
N ALA A 593 11.81 40.73 17.05
CA ALA A 593 12.71 41.26 16.05
C ALA A 593 13.34 42.60 16.48
N ILE A 594 12.54 43.51 17.04
CA ILE A 594 13.04 44.77 17.61
C ILE A 594 14.08 44.49 18.71
N ALA A 595 13.81 43.54 19.59
CA ALA A 595 14.73 43.18 20.67
C ALA A 595 16.06 42.60 20.15
N ILE A 596 16.00 41.65 19.21
CA ILE A 596 17.18 41.06 18.57
C ILE A 596 17.99 42.14 17.82
N ASN A 597 17.31 43.03 17.11
CA ASN A 597 17.93 44.07 16.28
C ASN A 597 18.65 45.17 17.08
N LYS A 598 18.49 45.23 18.41
CA LYS A 598 19.30 46.11 19.27
C LYS A 598 20.79 45.73 19.26
N THR A 599 21.10 44.44 19.08
CA THR A 599 22.48 43.93 19.12
C THR A 599 23.05 43.62 17.72
N ARG A 600 22.18 43.49 16.71
CA ARG A 600 22.56 43.24 15.31
C ARG A 600 22.87 44.55 14.58
N LYS A 601 24.05 44.62 13.96
CA LYS A 601 24.55 45.87 13.33
C LYS A 601 24.34 45.91 11.81
N ASN A 602 24.48 44.76 11.14
CA ASN A 602 24.50 44.71 9.69
C ASN A 602 23.09 44.67 9.09
N LYS A 603 22.95 45.15 7.85
CA LYS A 603 21.73 44.97 7.06
C LYS A 603 21.90 43.78 6.13
N LEU A 604 20.91 42.90 6.10
CA LEU A 604 20.95 41.70 5.27
C LEU A 604 21.07 42.03 3.77
N SER A 605 20.43 43.12 3.31
CA SER A 605 20.46 43.61 1.93
C SER A 605 21.86 43.95 1.41
N ASP A 606 22.81 44.19 2.31
CA ASP A 606 24.17 44.62 2.00
C ASP A 606 25.15 43.43 1.99
N GLN A 607 24.70 42.25 2.39
CA GLN A 607 25.49 41.02 2.46
C GLN A 607 25.40 40.22 1.14
N THR A 608 26.46 39.50 0.79
CA THR A 608 26.37 38.40 -0.17
C THR A 608 26.29 37.07 0.58
N ILE A 609 25.15 36.38 0.52
CA ILE A 609 24.98 35.07 1.16
C ILE A 609 24.85 33.99 0.09
N VAL A 610 25.66 32.94 0.21
CA VAL A 610 25.62 31.76 -0.65
C VAL A 610 25.15 30.58 0.17
N PHE A 611 23.99 30.03 -0.16
CA PHE A 611 23.58 28.72 0.33
C PHE A 611 24.07 27.70 -0.69
N ASN A 612 25.02 26.87 -0.28
CA ASN A 612 25.56 25.82 -1.12
C ASN A 612 25.11 24.46 -0.59
N LEU A 613 24.17 23.88 -1.35
CA LEU A 613 23.81 22.48 -1.26
C LEU A 613 24.87 21.68 -2.00
N SER A 614 25.68 20.93 -1.25
CA SER A 614 26.69 20.02 -1.78
C SER A 614 26.11 18.61 -1.83
N GLU A 615 25.78 18.16 -3.04
CA GLU A 615 25.10 16.89 -3.30
C GLU A 615 25.74 15.73 -2.53
N SER A 616 24.92 15.00 -1.77
CA SER A 616 25.25 13.80 -1.01
C SER A 616 26.50 13.92 -0.11
N PHE A 617 26.87 15.12 0.35
CA PHE A 617 28.14 15.35 1.05
C PHE A 617 28.12 14.92 2.52
N VAL A 618 28.83 13.84 2.81
CA VAL A 618 29.04 13.29 4.16
C VAL A 618 30.51 12.90 4.33
N ASP A 619 31.08 13.13 5.52
CA ASP A 619 32.43 12.65 5.86
C ASP A 619 32.51 11.12 5.72
N PRO A 620 33.28 10.57 4.76
CA PRO A 620 33.35 9.13 4.52
C PRO A 620 33.82 8.35 5.76
N LYS A 621 34.62 8.98 6.66
CA LYS A 621 35.09 8.35 7.89
C LYS A 621 33.99 8.15 8.94
N GLU A 622 32.83 8.78 8.77
CA GLU A 622 31.73 8.67 9.72
C GLU A 622 30.75 7.53 9.41
N PHE A 623 30.86 6.90 8.24
CA PHE A 623 29.99 5.77 7.88
C PHE A 623 30.11 4.63 8.91
N PRO A 624 29.00 4.14 9.48
CA PRO A 624 29.05 3.00 10.39
C PRO A 624 29.69 1.79 9.72
N GLY A 625 30.58 1.10 10.43
CA GLY A 625 31.20 -0.13 9.92
C GLY A 625 32.21 0.06 8.80
N VAL A 626 32.63 1.30 8.50
CA VAL A 626 33.64 1.62 7.48
C VAL A 626 34.96 2.08 8.13
N LYS A 627 36.08 1.72 7.51
CA LYS A 627 37.43 2.18 7.83
C LYS A 627 38.14 2.62 6.55
N ILE A 628 38.84 3.75 6.63
CA ILE A 628 39.71 4.26 5.57
C ILE A 628 41.14 4.21 6.12
N SER A 629 42.05 3.61 5.36
CA SER A 629 43.47 3.49 5.72
C SER A 629 44.11 4.86 5.98
N ASP A 630 44.98 4.95 6.98
CA ASP A 630 45.76 6.16 7.26
C ASP A 630 46.90 6.36 6.23
N ASN A 631 47.18 5.36 5.39
CA ASN A 631 48.18 5.44 4.32
C ASN A 631 47.72 6.20 3.08
N VAL A 632 46.42 6.52 2.99
CA VAL A 632 45.87 7.36 1.91
C VAL A 632 45.50 8.73 2.41
N ARG A 633 45.34 9.67 1.48
CA ARG A 633 44.95 11.03 1.82
C ARG A 633 43.59 11.03 2.51
N ASP A 634 43.49 11.81 3.57
CA ASP A 634 42.21 12.11 4.21
C ASP A 634 41.26 12.85 3.24
N PRO A 635 40.10 12.26 2.88
CA PRO A 635 39.23 12.76 1.82
C PRO A 635 38.54 14.09 2.14
N MET A 636 38.54 14.53 3.40
CA MET A 636 37.88 15.77 3.84
C MET A 636 38.83 16.66 4.67
N LYS A 637 40.14 16.64 4.34
CA LYS A 637 41.17 17.26 5.17
C LYS A 637 40.96 18.76 5.37
N TYR A 638 40.69 19.52 4.32
CA TYR A 638 40.55 20.97 4.41
C TYR A 638 39.26 21.39 5.11
N ILE A 639 38.12 20.84 4.72
CA ILE A 639 36.82 21.14 5.30
C ILE A 639 36.83 20.78 6.79
N ARG A 640 37.38 19.61 7.18
CA ARG A 640 37.48 19.24 8.60
C ARG A 640 38.33 20.23 9.40
N SER A 641 39.41 20.74 8.82
CA SER A 641 40.23 21.79 9.45
C SER A 641 39.45 23.11 9.58
N LEU A 642 38.77 23.54 8.51
CA LEU A 642 37.96 24.76 8.51
C LEU A 642 36.85 24.73 9.57
N MET A 643 36.17 23.59 9.71
CA MET A 643 35.11 23.38 10.70
C MET A 643 35.56 23.66 12.14
N SER A 644 36.84 23.43 12.47
CA SER A 644 37.37 23.76 13.80
C SER A 644 37.40 25.27 14.08
N GLN A 645 37.58 26.08 13.03
CA GLN A 645 37.81 27.52 13.11
C GLN A 645 36.54 28.35 12.82
N THR A 646 35.49 27.72 12.29
CA THR A 646 34.24 28.40 11.91
C THR A 646 33.02 27.76 12.55
N THR A 647 31.84 28.30 12.28
CA THR A 647 30.56 27.72 12.72
C THR A 647 30.32 26.44 11.94
N SER A 648 30.17 25.29 12.61
CA SER A 648 30.03 24.00 11.96
C SER A 648 29.37 22.97 12.88
N GLY A 649 28.89 21.88 12.29
CA GLY A 649 28.26 20.78 13.03
C GLY A 649 27.62 19.74 12.12
N LYS A 650 26.54 19.13 12.61
CA LYS A 650 25.71 18.17 11.88
C LYS A 650 24.34 18.73 11.57
N MET A 651 23.92 18.58 10.32
CA MET A 651 22.58 18.93 9.85
C MET A 651 21.73 17.65 9.81
N LEU A 652 20.55 17.70 10.40
CA LEU A 652 19.56 16.63 10.30
C LEU A 652 18.85 16.74 8.96
N SER A 653 19.01 15.71 8.12
CA SER A 653 18.42 15.59 6.79
C SER A 653 17.06 14.92 6.86
N ALA A 654 16.08 15.47 6.13
CA ALA A 654 14.80 14.80 5.91
C ALA A 654 14.85 13.73 4.81
N GLY A 655 16.01 13.47 4.23
CA GLY A 655 16.23 12.48 3.17
C GLY A 655 17.38 11.50 3.44
N TYR A 656 17.34 10.37 2.75
CA TYR A 656 18.40 9.37 2.67
C TYR A 656 18.43 8.82 1.25
N GLY A 657 19.58 8.91 0.56
CA GLY A 657 19.70 8.52 -0.85
C GLY A 657 18.95 9.40 -1.85
N GLY A 658 18.30 10.47 -1.38
CA GLY A 658 17.52 11.40 -2.19
C GLY A 658 16.84 12.46 -1.32
N GLY A 659 15.95 13.25 -1.94
CA GLY A 659 15.17 14.28 -1.26
C GLY A 659 15.79 15.68 -1.29
N THR A 660 16.78 15.93 -2.16
CA THR A 660 17.46 17.23 -2.32
C THR A 660 16.51 18.43 -2.32
N GLY A 661 15.37 18.32 -3.02
CA GLY A 661 14.34 19.38 -3.06
C GLY A 661 13.73 19.73 -1.70
N ASN A 662 13.65 18.76 -0.78
CA ASN A 662 13.15 18.96 0.58
C ASN A 662 14.12 19.80 1.40
N MET A 663 15.40 19.43 1.43
CA MET A 663 16.43 20.18 2.17
C MET A 663 16.63 21.58 1.57
N GLU A 664 16.55 21.69 0.24
CA GLU A 664 16.55 22.99 -0.42
C GLU A 664 15.36 23.85 0.04
N TYR A 665 14.14 23.30 0.05
CA TYR A 665 12.94 23.97 0.56
C TYR A 665 13.11 24.41 2.03
N GLU A 666 13.58 23.53 2.91
CA GLU A 666 13.79 23.85 4.32
C GLU A 666 14.80 24.99 4.49
N SER A 667 15.92 24.93 3.75
CA SER A 667 16.96 25.94 3.82
C SER A 667 16.47 27.31 3.34
N LEU A 668 15.67 27.37 2.26
CA LEU A 668 15.22 28.62 1.66
C LEU A 668 14.05 29.26 2.41
N THR A 669 13.18 28.44 3.01
CA THR A 669 11.94 28.91 3.64
C THR A 669 12.04 28.99 5.15
N GLY A 670 12.87 28.16 5.79
CA GLY A 670 12.87 27.97 7.24
C GLY A 670 11.70 27.12 7.77
N PHE A 671 10.90 26.52 6.90
CA PHE A 671 9.89 25.52 7.27
C PHE A 671 10.50 24.12 7.33
N ASN A 672 9.92 23.20 8.12
CA ASN A 672 10.52 21.91 8.42
C ASN A 672 9.62 20.75 7.96
N MET A 673 10.22 19.76 7.31
CA MET A 673 9.56 18.58 6.75
C MET A 673 8.88 17.73 7.83
N GLY A 674 9.36 17.74 9.07
CA GLY A 674 8.75 16.97 10.16
C GLY A 674 7.31 17.39 10.49
N ASN A 675 6.93 18.64 10.18
CA ASN A 675 5.55 19.11 10.35
C ASN A 675 4.63 18.68 9.22
N PHE A 676 5.17 18.27 8.08
CA PHE A 676 4.35 17.78 6.98
C PHE A 676 3.98 16.32 7.21
N SER A 677 2.86 15.91 6.64
CA SER A 677 2.62 14.49 6.45
C SER A 677 3.77 13.93 5.62
N SER A 678 4.21 12.73 5.95
CA SER A 678 5.24 11.97 5.23
C SER A 678 5.19 12.03 3.71
N ALA A 679 3.99 12.14 3.17
CA ALA A 679 3.59 12.06 1.79
C ALA A 679 3.95 13.23 0.86
N LEU A 680 4.79 14.17 1.30
CA LEU A 680 4.82 15.50 0.70
C LEU A 680 6.16 15.87 0.07
N THR A 681 6.11 16.25 -1.21
CA THR A 681 7.15 17.03 -1.90
C THR A 681 6.72 18.51 -1.90
N PRO A 682 7.31 19.40 -1.07
CA PRO A 682 6.78 20.75 -0.87
C PRO A 682 6.78 21.61 -2.14
N TYR A 683 7.79 21.44 -3.00
CA TYR A 683 7.91 22.19 -4.25
C TYR A 683 6.81 21.90 -5.27
N THR A 684 6.16 20.74 -5.22
CA THR A 684 5.09 20.36 -6.16
C THR A 684 3.71 20.47 -5.53
N GLN A 685 3.59 20.24 -4.23
CA GLN A 685 2.30 20.13 -3.53
C GLN A 685 1.98 21.31 -2.60
N VAL A 686 2.99 22.06 -2.13
CA VAL A 686 2.78 23.22 -1.23
C VAL A 686 2.92 24.54 -1.97
N THR A 687 4.10 24.79 -2.53
CA THR A 687 4.44 26.08 -3.13
C THR A 687 3.60 26.38 -4.37
N SER A 688 3.20 25.34 -5.11
CA SER A 688 2.34 25.44 -6.30
C SER A 688 0.98 26.07 -6.03
N ARG A 689 0.51 26.02 -4.77
CA ARG A 689 -0.75 26.64 -4.32
C ARG A 689 -0.70 28.17 -4.26
N TYR A 690 0.48 28.78 -4.39
CA TYR A 690 0.68 30.22 -4.23
C TYR A 690 1.36 30.85 -5.44
N ASN A 691 0.94 32.07 -5.78
CA ASN A 691 1.59 32.89 -6.83
C ASN A 691 2.93 33.49 -6.37
N PHE A 692 3.11 33.60 -5.06
CA PHE A 692 4.31 34.06 -4.40
C PHE A 692 4.51 33.22 -3.13
N TYR A 693 5.73 32.74 -2.92
CA TYR A 693 6.08 32.00 -1.71
C TYR A 693 7.33 32.63 -1.07
N PRO A 694 7.29 33.01 0.22
CA PRO A 694 8.38 33.73 0.87
C PRO A 694 9.59 32.81 1.07
N THR A 695 10.77 33.34 0.76
CA THR A 695 12.08 32.69 1.00
C THR A 695 13.09 33.74 1.45
N ILE A 696 14.23 33.32 2.01
CA ILE A 696 15.30 34.25 2.39
C ILE A 696 15.77 35.15 1.23
N GLY A 697 15.64 34.68 -0.01
CA GLY A 697 16.03 35.43 -1.22
C GLY A 697 15.28 36.76 -1.38
N MET A 698 14.07 36.90 -0.83
CA MET A 698 13.28 38.13 -0.93
C MET A 698 13.84 39.30 -0.12
N ASN A 699 14.73 39.03 0.85
CA ASN A 699 15.35 40.03 1.70
C ASN A 699 16.59 40.68 1.05
N PHE A 700 16.90 40.33 -0.21
CA PHE A 700 18.03 40.86 -0.96
C PHE A 700 17.55 41.64 -2.19
N PRO A 701 18.32 42.65 -2.65
CA PRO A 701 17.99 43.38 -3.88
C PRO A 701 18.20 42.52 -5.15
N TYR A 702 18.94 41.41 -5.03
CA TYR A 702 19.13 40.46 -6.11
C TYR A 702 19.28 39.04 -5.57
N SER A 703 18.52 38.09 -6.12
CA SER A 703 18.60 36.67 -5.78
C SER A 703 18.78 35.82 -7.04
N SER A 704 19.61 34.79 -6.92
CA SER A 704 19.88 33.89 -8.03
C SER A 704 20.03 32.44 -7.59
N ALA A 705 19.69 31.52 -8.48
CA ALA A 705 20.01 30.12 -8.35
C ALA A 705 20.98 29.68 -9.44
N ILE A 706 21.88 28.76 -9.11
CA ILE A 706 22.86 28.18 -10.02
C ILE A 706 22.88 26.68 -9.78
N HIS A 707 22.54 25.93 -10.81
CA HIS A 707 22.59 24.48 -10.79
C HIS A 707 23.19 24.01 -12.11
N PRO A 708 24.48 23.61 -12.17
CA PRO A 708 25.16 23.16 -13.38
C PRO A 708 24.66 21.79 -13.91
N PHE A 709 23.36 21.57 -13.87
CA PHE A 709 22.70 20.37 -14.33
C PHE A 709 21.33 20.76 -14.91
N ASN A 710 20.43 19.80 -15.11
CA ASN A 710 19.09 20.07 -15.59
C ASN A 710 18.26 20.82 -14.53
N GLY A 711 17.68 21.96 -14.92
CA GLY A 711 16.88 22.80 -14.02
C GLY A 711 15.43 22.33 -13.81
N THR A 712 14.96 21.30 -14.52
CA THR A 712 13.56 20.86 -14.44
C THR A 712 13.24 20.00 -13.22
N TYR A 713 14.24 19.34 -12.64
CA TYR A 713 14.07 18.50 -11.45
C TYR A 713 13.45 19.28 -10.29
N TYR A 714 12.59 18.60 -9.52
CA TYR A 714 11.83 19.16 -8.39
C TYR A 714 11.00 20.41 -8.73
N GLY A 715 10.66 20.64 -10.01
CA GLY A 715 9.93 21.83 -10.43
C GLY A 715 10.65 23.15 -10.15
N ARG A 716 12.00 23.17 -10.07
CA ARG A 716 12.78 24.36 -9.67
C ARG A 716 12.51 25.60 -10.51
N ILE A 717 12.29 25.45 -11.82
CA ILE A 717 11.99 26.58 -12.72
C ILE A 717 10.77 27.37 -12.21
N ASP A 718 9.68 26.67 -11.93
CA ASP A 718 8.45 27.32 -11.48
C ASP A 718 8.53 27.76 -10.03
N ASN A 719 9.21 26.99 -9.18
CA ASN A 719 9.45 27.37 -7.78
C ASN A 719 10.26 28.66 -7.67
N TYR A 720 11.40 28.78 -8.36
CA TYR A 720 12.21 30.01 -8.33
C TYR A 720 11.49 31.21 -8.94
N ARG A 721 10.59 31.00 -9.91
CA ARG A 721 9.67 32.05 -10.39
C ARG A 721 8.69 32.48 -9.30
N ARG A 722 8.11 31.55 -8.53
CA ARG A 722 7.24 31.85 -7.37
C ARG A 722 7.99 32.53 -6.23
N PHE A 723 9.25 32.14 -6.00
CA PHE A 723 10.14 32.75 -5.01
C PHE A 723 10.69 34.12 -5.46
N LYS A 724 10.39 34.54 -6.70
CA LYS A 724 10.83 35.80 -7.31
C LYS A 724 12.36 35.92 -7.45
N PHE A 725 13.04 34.81 -7.74
CA PHE A 725 14.46 34.84 -8.07
C PHE A 725 14.68 35.60 -9.37
N ASN A 726 15.68 36.50 -9.40
CA ASN A 726 15.98 37.30 -10.59
C ASN A 726 16.58 36.44 -11.71
N LYS A 727 17.35 35.42 -11.34
CA LYS A 727 18.12 34.58 -12.27
C LYS A 727 18.16 33.13 -11.80
N PHE A 728 17.95 32.20 -12.73
CA PHE A 728 18.24 30.78 -12.51
C PHE A 728 19.09 30.24 -13.65
N ALA A 729 20.37 30.01 -13.41
CA ALA A 729 21.29 29.45 -14.40
C ALA A 729 21.39 27.93 -14.26
N TYR A 730 21.07 27.24 -15.34
CA TYR A 730 21.17 25.78 -15.46
C TYR A 730 21.50 25.37 -16.92
N LEU A 731 21.80 24.09 -17.15
CA LEU A 731 22.13 23.59 -18.49
C LEU A 731 20.92 23.71 -19.43
N GLY A 732 21.09 24.42 -20.55
CA GLY A 732 19.99 24.67 -21.51
C GLY A 732 19.09 25.87 -21.15
N SER A 733 19.35 26.55 -20.03
CA SER A 733 18.61 27.78 -19.68
C SER A 733 19.04 28.99 -20.52
N LYS A 734 18.21 30.05 -20.52
CA LYS A 734 18.58 31.36 -21.12
C LYS A 734 19.83 31.99 -20.48
N TYR A 735 20.18 31.59 -19.26
CA TYR A 735 21.36 32.05 -18.55
C TYR A 735 22.49 31.02 -18.68
N LYS A 736 23.62 31.42 -19.27
CA LYS A 736 24.72 30.50 -19.54
C LYS A 736 25.37 29.98 -18.25
N ILE A 737 25.58 28.66 -18.20
CA ILE A 737 26.61 28.02 -17.38
C ILE A 737 27.91 28.12 -18.17
N TYR A 738 28.90 28.84 -17.63
CA TYR A 738 30.15 29.19 -18.33
C TYR A 738 31.18 28.07 -18.23
N ASP A 739 31.49 27.66 -17.01
CA ASP A 739 32.36 26.51 -16.76
C ASP A 739 31.54 25.23 -16.87
N LYS A 740 32.06 24.21 -17.57
CA LYS A 740 31.36 22.93 -17.87
C LYS A 740 32.29 21.72 -17.81
N LYS A 741 33.16 21.66 -16.82
CA LYS A 741 34.15 20.57 -16.70
C LYS A 741 33.60 19.45 -15.81
N SER A 742 33.71 18.21 -16.27
CA SER A 742 33.55 17.00 -15.45
C SER A 742 34.91 16.50 -14.97
N LEU A 743 34.92 15.53 -14.05
CA LEU A 743 36.13 14.85 -13.57
C LEU A 743 36.13 13.40 -14.06
N GLY A 744 37.24 12.97 -14.68
CA GLY A 744 37.37 11.62 -15.22
C GLY A 744 36.25 11.28 -16.22
N THR A 745 35.60 10.14 -16.04
CA THR A 745 34.45 9.69 -16.85
C THR A 745 33.10 9.97 -16.18
N SER A 746 33.06 10.78 -15.12
CA SER A 746 31.81 11.11 -14.42
C SER A 746 30.81 11.79 -15.38
N PRO A 747 29.53 11.38 -15.36
CA PRO A 747 28.50 12.00 -16.20
C PRO A 747 28.09 13.40 -15.71
N TYR A 748 28.52 13.79 -14.51
CA TYR A 748 28.13 15.06 -13.88
C TYR A 748 29.23 16.12 -13.95
N LEU A 749 28.82 17.38 -14.00
CA LEU A 749 29.75 18.51 -13.88
C LEU A 749 30.32 18.57 -12.46
N SER A 750 31.60 18.92 -12.35
CA SER A 750 32.34 18.92 -11.09
C SER A 750 31.86 20.00 -10.12
N ASP A 751 32.15 19.82 -8.84
CA ASP A 751 31.88 20.85 -7.83
C ASP A 751 32.73 22.11 -8.08
N GLU A 752 33.96 21.96 -8.61
CA GLU A 752 34.74 23.11 -9.07
C GLU A 752 33.97 23.92 -10.13
N THR A 753 33.32 23.25 -11.08
CA THR A 753 32.46 23.91 -12.06
C THR A 753 31.31 24.67 -11.40
N ALA A 754 30.66 24.11 -10.38
CA ALA A 754 29.63 24.80 -9.61
C ALA A 754 30.18 26.06 -8.93
N TYR A 755 31.31 25.94 -8.22
CA TYR A 755 31.94 27.06 -7.52
C TYR A 755 32.43 28.16 -8.46
N GLN A 756 33.00 27.84 -9.62
CA GLN A 756 33.45 28.86 -10.57
C GLN A 756 32.27 29.65 -11.16
N ASN A 757 31.15 28.99 -11.49
CA ASN A 757 29.93 29.69 -11.88
C ASN A 757 29.35 30.53 -10.72
N GLY A 758 29.40 30.02 -9.49
CA GLY A 758 29.06 30.75 -8.26
C GLY A 758 29.92 32.00 -8.07
N LEU A 759 31.23 31.89 -8.22
CA LEU A 759 32.19 32.98 -8.11
C LEU A 759 31.93 34.06 -9.17
N ARG A 760 31.61 33.67 -10.40
CA ARG A 760 31.20 34.61 -11.46
C ARG A 760 29.94 35.37 -11.06
N GLN A 761 28.95 34.70 -10.48
CA GLN A 761 27.74 35.37 -9.97
C GLN A 761 28.05 36.31 -8.80
N ILE A 762 28.90 35.90 -7.86
CA ILE A 762 29.39 36.75 -6.76
C ILE A 762 30.01 38.05 -7.33
N LYS A 763 30.89 37.93 -8.32
CA LYS A 763 31.60 39.07 -8.94
C LYS A 763 30.70 39.93 -9.82
N SER A 764 29.59 39.39 -10.35
CA SER A 764 28.67 40.13 -11.23
C SER A 764 27.86 41.24 -10.54
N ARG A 765 27.86 41.30 -9.21
CA ARG A 765 27.10 42.29 -8.42
C ARG A 765 28.01 42.98 -7.42
N LYS A 766 27.94 44.31 -7.36
CA LYS A 766 28.62 45.12 -6.34
C LYS A 766 27.85 45.12 -5.02
N ASN A 767 26.51 45.25 -5.10
CA ASN A 767 25.63 45.27 -3.92
C ASN A 767 25.38 43.85 -3.37
N GLY A 768 24.74 43.76 -2.21
CA GLY A 768 24.36 42.48 -1.60
C GLY A 768 23.47 41.62 -2.51
N GLN A 769 23.57 40.31 -2.34
CA GLN A 769 22.81 39.33 -3.14
C GLN A 769 22.67 38.00 -2.40
N PHE A 770 21.64 37.24 -2.77
CA PHE A 770 21.49 35.85 -2.38
C PHE A 770 21.80 34.91 -3.55
N ILE A 771 22.53 33.84 -3.28
CA ILE A 771 22.86 32.80 -4.27
C ILE A 771 22.52 31.44 -3.68
N ASN A 772 21.59 30.72 -4.31
CA ASN A 772 21.36 29.30 -4.07
C ASN A 772 22.22 28.50 -5.07
N LEU A 773 23.24 27.79 -4.58
CA LEU A 773 24.22 27.06 -5.39
C LEU A 773 24.06 25.56 -5.14
N ILE A 774 23.59 24.82 -6.15
CA ILE A 774 23.32 23.38 -6.04
C ILE A 774 24.32 22.61 -6.90
N SER A 775 25.16 21.79 -6.27
CA SER A 775 26.12 20.94 -6.99
C SER A 775 25.51 19.59 -7.41
N MET A 776 26.26 18.77 -8.15
CA MET A 776 25.77 17.48 -8.69
C MET A 776 26.85 16.38 -8.71
N GLN A 777 28.11 16.71 -8.41
CA GLN A 777 29.26 15.81 -8.67
C GLN A 777 29.16 14.46 -7.97
N ASN A 778 28.64 14.45 -6.73
CA ASN A 778 28.57 13.25 -5.90
C ASN A 778 27.16 12.63 -5.91
N HIS A 779 26.37 12.88 -6.96
CA HIS A 779 25.10 12.21 -7.17
C HIS A 779 25.32 10.77 -7.65
N MET A 780 24.41 9.86 -7.28
CA MET A 780 24.39 8.49 -7.80
C MET A 780 24.10 8.44 -9.32
N PRO A 781 24.52 7.41 -10.07
CA PRO A 781 25.25 6.22 -9.63
C PRO A 781 26.72 6.50 -9.25
N TYR A 782 27.31 5.64 -8.42
CA TYR A 782 28.70 5.74 -7.96
C TYR A 782 29.63 4.78 -8.71
N GLY A 783 29.81 5.00 -10.02
CA GLY A 783 30.71 4.20 -10.85
C GLY A 783 32.20 4.50 -10.63
N ASP A 784 33.07 3.68 -11.22
CA ASP A 784 34.53 3.85 -11.19
C ASP A 784 34.99 4.99 -12.13
N TYR A 785 34.59 6.22 -11.80
CA TYR A 785 34.76 7.39 -12.68
C TYR A 785 36.14 8.03 -12.61
N TYR A 786 36.90 7.74 -11.55
CA TYR A 786 38.12 8.47 -11.20
C TYR A 786 39.31 7.51 -11.28
N SER A 787 40.27 7.79 -12.16
CA SER A 787 41.50 7.00 -12.26
C SER A 787 42.73 7.92 -12.25
N PRO A 788 43.73 7.67 -11.40
CA PRO A 788 43.76 6.64 -10.34
C PRO A 788 42.84 6.98 -9.14
N ASN A 789 42.33 5.95 -8.46
CA ASN A 789 41.58 6.06 -7.21
C ASN A 789 42.21 5.19 -6.11
N GLU A 790 43.04 5.81 -5.28
CA GLU A 790 43.77 5.15 -4.19
C GLU A 790 42.86 4.56 -3.10
N TYR A 791 41.59 4.98 -3.00
CA TYR A 791 40.67 4.45 -2.01
C TYR A 791 40.19 3.04 -2.31
N LYS A 792 40.28 2.57 -3.57
CA LYS A 792 39.77 1.24 -4.00
C LYS A 792 40.36 0.09 -3.17
N ASP A 793 41.66 0.18 -2.88
CA ASP A 793 42.40 -0.81 -2.08
C ASP A 793 42.54 -0.42 -0.60
N ASN A 794 42.04 0.76 -0.21
CA ASN A 794 42.29 1.37 1.10
C ASN A 794 41.03 1.65 1.92
N VAL A 795 39.86 1.24 1.46
CA VAL A 795 38.62 1.20 2.25
C VAL A 795 38.27 -0.23 2.64
N SER A 796 37.78 -0.41 3.86
CA SER A 796 37.43 -1.73 4.41
C SER A 796 36.34 -1.63 5.47
N GLY A 797 35.84 -2.77 5.94
CA GLY A 797 34.92 -2.85 7.08
C GLY A 797 33.66 -3.65 6.78
N SER A 798 32.89 -3.94 7.83
CA SER A 798 31.71 -4.83 7.75
C SER A 798 30.64 -4.32 6.79
N SER A 799 30.55 -3.01 6.60
CA SER A 799 29.56 -2.37 5.73
C SER A 799 29.97 -2.32 4.26
N LEU A 800 31.20 -2.77 3.94
CA LEU A 800 31.76 -2.82 2.58
C LEU A 800 32.19 -4.26 2.23
N ALA A 801 31.44 -5.26 2.71
CA ALA A 801 31.75 -6.67 2.48
C ALA A 801 31.52 -7.11 1.02
N ASP A 802 30.62 -6.42 0.31
CA ASP A 802 30.39 -6.61 -1.11
C ASP A 802 31.34 -5.74 -1.95
N ASP A 803 31.95 -6.33 -2.99
CA ASP A 803 32.95 -5.65 -3.81
C ASP A 803 32.39 -4.50 -4.65
N ASN A 804 31.12 -4.57 -5.08
CA ASN A 804 30.47 -3.46 -5.80
C ASN A 804 30.19 -2.29 -4.85
N VAL A 805 29.73 -2.57 -3.64
CA VAL A 805 29.56 -1.57 -2.58
C VAL A 805 30.90 -0.94 -2.21
N LYS A 806 31.94 -1.75 -2.04
CA LYS A 806 33.31 -1.28 -1.75
C LYS A 806 33.82 -0.35 -2.86
N THR A 807 33.66 -0.74 -4.12
CA THR A 807 34.06 0.06 -5.29
C THR A 807 33.29 1.37 -5.37
N SER A 808 31.96 1.32 -5.19
CA SER A 808 31.09 2.49 -5.17
C SER A 808 31.46 3.47 -4.06
N PHE A 809 31.73 2.93 -2.86
CA PHE A 809 32.16 3.73 -1.71
C PHE A 809 33.54 4.37 -1.92
N ALA A 810 34.49 3.66 -2.52
CA ALA A 810 35.78 4.20 -2.88
C ALA A 810 35.67 5.33 -3.91
N ALA A 811 34.82 5.18 -4.94
CA ALA A 811 34.55 6.23 -5.91
C ALA A 811 33.90 7.47 -5.26
N TYR A 812 32.91 7.27 -4.40
CA TYR A 812 32.30 8.34 -3.60
C TYR A 812 33.33 9.06 -2.72
N THR A 813 34.19 8.31 -2.02
CA THR A 813 35.26 8.85 -1.18
C THR A 813 36.21 9.75 -1.98
N LYS A 814 36.55 9.34 -3.22
CA LYS A 814 37.35 10.15 -4.13
C LYS A 814 36.63 11.42 -4.58
N GLY A 815 35.32 11.34 -4.84
CA GLY A 815 34.47 12.50 -5.11
C GLY A 815 34.51 13.53 -3.99
N VAL A 816 34.38 13.09 -2.73
CA VAL A 816 34.50 13.96 -1.54
C VAL A 816 35.88 14.64 -1.47
N GLU A 817 36.97 13.94 -1.81
CA GLU A 817 38.31 14.53 -1.90
C GLU A 817 38.39 15.65 -2.94
N TYR A 818 37.71 15.50 -4.08
CA TYR A 818 37.63 16.57 -5.07
C TYR A 818 36.78 17.75 -4.60
N THR A 819 35.66 17.49 -3.91
CA THR A 819 34.84 18.55 -3.28
C THR A 819 35.66 19.34 -2.25
N ASP A 820 36.44 18.67 -1.39
CA ASP A 820 37.32 19.29 -0.39
C ASP A 820 38.32 20.27 -1.03
N LYS A 821 38.96 19.85 -2.13
CA LYS A 821 39.87 20.71 -2.92
C LYS A 821 39.14 21.89 -3.57
N ALA A 822 37.96 21.66 -4.12
CA ALA A 822 37.17 22.68 -4.78
C ALA A 822 36.69 23.75 -3.79
N VAL A 823 36.23 23.35 -2.60
CA VAL A 823 35.89 24.26 -1.49
C VAL A 823 37.10 25.05 -1.03
N LYS A 824 38.26 24.42 -0.87
CA LYS A 824 39.52 25.11 -0.52
C LYS A 824 39.86 26.23 -1.50
N LYS A 825 39.76 25.94 -2.79
CA LYS A 825 40.01 26.93 -3.85
C LYS A 825 38.97 28.06 -3.80
N PHE A 826 37.69 27.71 -3.69
CA PHE A 826 36.61 28.69 -3.64
C PHE A 826 36.73 29.63 -2.44
N ILE A 827 37.05 29.11 -1.24
CA ILE A 827 37.25 29.93 -0.05
C ILE A 827 38.42 30.91 -0.24
N LYS A 828 39.54 30.44 -0.79
CA LYS A 828 40.68 31.32 -1.13
C LYS A 828 40.24 32.45 -2.06
N GLU A 829 39.47 32.13 -3.11
CA GLU A 829 39.03 33.11 -4.10
C GLU A 829 38.01 34.14 -3.56
N ILE A 830 37.13 33.75 -2.62
CA ILE A 830 36.18 34.72 -2.00
C ILE A 830 36.85 35.59 -0.93
N ASP A 831 37.94 35.14 -0.31
CA ASP A 831 38.73 35.94 0.65
C ASP A 831 39.50 37.08 -0.04
N GLU A 832 39.78 36.95 -1.34
CA GLU A 832 40.40 38.00 -2.16
C GLU A 832 39.40 39.08 -2.62
N ILE A 833 38.11 38.92 -2.33
CA ILE A 833 37.06 39.87 -2.74
C ILE A 833 36.73 40.84 -1.61
N ASN A 834 36.87 42.13 -1.88
CA ASN A 834 36.54 43.24 -0.96
C ASN A 834 35.02 43.49 -0.87
N LYS A 835 34.25 42.47 -0.47
CA LYS A 835 32.80 42.51 -0.28
C LYS A 835 32.40 41.49 0.79
N PRO A 836 31.39 41.73 1.64
CA PRO A 836 31.00 40.76 2.65
C PRO A 836 30.34 39.54 2.00
N ILE A 837 31.01 38.39 2.11
CA ILE A 837 30.55 37.12 1.54
C ILE A 837 30.46 36.08 2.66
N THR A 838 29.31 35.44 2.79
CA THR A 838 29.11 34.31 3.71
C THR A 838 28.61 33.09 2.95
N LEU A 839 29.33 31.99 3.09
CA LEU A 839 29.00 30.68 2.54
C LEU A 839 28.38 29.81 3.63
N VAL A 840 27.14 29.38 3.44
CA VAL A 840 26.49 28.30 4.19
C VAL A 840 26.62 27.04 3.34
N PHE A 841 27.58 26.18 3.68
CA PHE A 841 27.80 24.90 3.02
C PHE A 841 27.12 23.80 3.82
N TYR A 842 26.39 22.91 3.14
CA TYR A 842 25.79 21.74 3.74
C TYR A 842 25.66 20.59 2.75
N GLY A 843 25.88 19.36 3.24
CA GLY A 843 25.42 18.16 2.53
C GLY A 843 23.92 17.99 2.70
N ASP A 844 23.19 17.67 1.64
CA ASP A 844 21.73 17.50 1.71
C ASP A 844 21.33 16.17 2.38
N HIS A 845 21.86 15.04 1.93
CA HIS A 845 21.56 13.72 2.52
C HIS A 845 22.76 12.77 2.50
N TYR A 846 22.61 11.61 3.15
CA TYR A 846 23.52 10.49 2.97
C TYR A 846 23.35 9.87 1.56
N PRO A 847 24.43 9.39 0.92
CA PRO A 847 24.33 8.58 -0.28
C PRO A 847 23.84 7.16 0.05
N SER A 848 22.99 6.57 -0.80
CA SER A 848 22.49 5.20 -0.62
C SER A 848 23.49 4.16 -1.15
N ILE A 849 24.67 4.08 -0.54
CA ILE A 849 25.75 3.14 -0.92
C ILE A 849 25.78 1.92 -0.01
N ILE A 850 25.55 2.10 1.30
CA ILE A 850 25.66 1.03 2.31
C ILE A 850 24.30 0.41 2.63
N ASP A 851 24.32 -0.78 3.22
CA ASP A 851 23.11 -1.52 3.61
C ASP A 851 22.14 -0.67 4.46
N GLN A 852 20.91 -0.51 3.95
CA GLN A 852 19.85 0.26 4.57
C GLN A 852 19.30 -0.37 5.85
N SER A 853 19.57 -1.66 6.12
CA SER A 853 19.22 -2.31 7.40
C SER A 853 19.82 -1.56 8.61
N LEU A 854 20.94 -0.87 8.39
CA LEU A 854 21.64 -0.06 9.39
C LEU A 854 20.89 1.22 9.78
N LEU A 855 19.91 1.69 8.99
CA LEU A 855 19.10 2.87 9.33
C LEU A 855 18.31 2.66 10.62
N SER A 856 17.81 1.44 10.85
CA SER A 856 17.12 1.09 12.09
C SER A 856 18.04 1.15 13.32
N LYS A 857 19.31 0.82 13.13
CA LYS A 857 20.35 0.81 14.18
C LYS A 857 20.94 2.20 14.44
N TYR A 858 21.03 3.03 13.41
CA TYR A 858 21.68 4.34 13.45
C TYR A 858 20.79 5.46 12.87
N PRO A 859 19.54 5.64 13.33
CA PRO A 859 18.54 6.51 12.68
C PRO A 859 18.99 7.96 12.60
N ILE A 860 19.51 8.54 13.69
CA ILE A 860 20.00 9.93 13.68
C ILE A 860 21.28 10.05 12.86
N LYS A 861 22.26 9.17 13.12
CA LYS A 861 23.60 9.29 12.54
C LYS A 861 23.57 9.19 11.03
N MET A 862 22.80 8.25 10.47
CA MET A 862 22.68 8.05 9.03
C MET A 862 21.73 9.06 8.35
N HIS A 863 21.16 9.99 9.10
CA HIS A 863 20.45 11.16 8.57
C HIS A 863 21.13 12.48 9.01
N SER A 864 22.41 12.44 9.38
CA SER A 864 23.15 13.61 9.88
C SER A 864 24.32 13.99 8.97
N THR A 865 24.17 14.98 8.12
CA THR A 865 25.21 15.43 7.17
C THR A 865 26.10 16.53 7.77
N THR A 866 27.20 16.85 7.09
CA THR A 866 28.14 17.89 7.52
C THR A 866 27.69 19.27 7.03
N TYR A 867 27.78 20.30 7.89
CA TYR A 867 27.62 21.70 7.48
C TYR A 867 28.71 22.60 8.08
N PHE A 868 28.95 23.74 7.41
CA PHE A 868 29.68 24.88 7.99
C PHE A 868 29.16 26.22 7.46
N ILE A 869 29.37 27.30 8.22
CA ILE A 869 29.06 28.66 7.83
C ILE A 869 30.33 29.51 7.91
N TYR A 870 30.88 29.84 6.75
CA TYR A 870 32.11 30.62 6.62
C TYR A 870 31.80 32.05 6.17
N SER A 871 32.31 33.06 6.87
CA SER A 871 32.30 34.45 6.40
C SER A 871 33.70 34.83 5.95
N ASN A 872 33.86 35.43 4.77
CA ASN A 872 35.17 35.79 4.22
C ASN A 872 35.88 36.86 5.08
N LYS A 873 37.17 37.09 4.82
CA LYS A 873 37.99 38.08 5.52
C LYS A 873 37.30 39.44 5.60
N TYR A 874 36.82 39.96 4.48
CA TYR A 874 36.14 41.25 4.41
C TYR A 874 34.89 41.29 5.30
N ALA A 875 34.02 40.27 5.26
CA ALA A 875 32.82 40.22 6.10
C ALA A 875 33.15 40.30 7.59
N ARG A 876 34.20 39.60 8.04
CA ARG A 876 34.62 39.55 9.45
C ARG A 876 35.16 40.90 9.91
N GLU A 877 35.93 41.57 9.06
CA GLU A 877 36.39 42.96 9.30
C GLU A 877 35.22 43.96 9.36
N HIS A 878 34.08 43.62 8.74
CA HIS A 878 32.88 44.45 8.70
C HIS A 878 31.75 43.90 9.60
N GLY A 879 32.13 43.29 10.73
CA GLY A 879 31.22 42.98 11.83
C GLY A 879 30.53 41.62 11.77
N ALA A 880 30.81 40.78 10.76
CA ALA A 880 30.45 39.37 10.82
C ALA A 880 31.31 38.65 11.88
N LYS A 881 30.74 37.64 12.52
CA LYS A 881 31.42 36.81 13.51
C LYS A 881 32.31 35.77 12.82
N ASN A 882 33.42 35.40 13.45
CA ASN A 882 34.24 34.27 13.00
C ASN A 882 33.50 32.93 13.21
N LYS A 883 32.85 32.81 14.37
CA LYS A 883 32.13 31.63 14.83
C LYS A 883 31.01 32.07 15.78
N ILE A 884 29.82 31.46 15.66
CA ILE A 884 28.77 31.50 16.69
C ILE A 884 28.91 30.27 17.59
N VAL A 885 28.31 30.27 18.78
CA VAL A 885 28.26 29.07 19.63
C VAL A 885 27.47 28.00 18.86
N PRO A 886 28.12 26.95 18.32
CA PRO A 886 27.46 26.06 17.40
C PRO A 886 26.79 24.93 18.17
N ASP A 887 25.54 24.66 17.80
CA ASP A 887 24.87 23.43 18.15
C ASP A 887 25.48 22.28 17.35
N LYS A 888 25.68 21.14 18.00
CA LYS A 888 26.22 19.93 17.38
C LYS A 888 25.24 19.40 16.33
N TYR A 889 23.95 19.40 16.62
CA TYR A 889 22.88 18.99 15.70
C TYR A 889 21.94 20.17 15.46
N VAL A 890 21.68 20.45 14.18
CA VAL A 890 20.74 21.49 13.74
C VAL A 890 19.79 20.94 12.69
N ALA A 891 18.60 21.52 12.59
CA ALA A 891 17.69 21.27 11.47
C ALA A 891 18.17 22.06 10.24
N THR A 892 17.88 21.59 9.02
CA THR A 892 18.16 22.34 7.78
C THR A 892 17.44 23.69 7.78
N SER A 893 16.24 23.76 8.37
CA SER A 893 15.47 25.00 8.53
C SER A 893 16.15 26.06 9.42
N SER A 894 17.19 25.69 10.17
CA SER A 894 17.95 26.60 11.04
C SER A 894 19.01 27.42 10.29
N PHE A 895 19.28 27.16 9.00
CA PHE A 895 20.34 27.88 8.29
C PHE A 895 20.08 29.37 8.12
N ILE A 896 18.82 29.80 7.96
CA ILE A 896 18.45 31.22 7.91
C ILE A 896 18.89 31.94 9.21
N PRO A 897 18.38 31.58 10.41
CA PRO A 897 18.75 32.29 11.63
C PRO A 897 20.25 32.18 11.94
N MET A 898 20.90 31.06 11.63
CA MET A 898 22.34 30.89 11.84
C MET A 898 23.19 31.79 10.91
N ALA A 899 22.84 31.91 9.63
CA ALA A 899 23.51 32.80 8.69
C ALA A 899 23.35 34.27 9.10
N LEU A 900 22.16 34.65 9.56
CA LEU A 900 21.90 36.01 10.04
C LEU A 900 22.68 36.30 11.34
N GLU A 901 22.81 35.33 12.24
CA GLU A 901 23.64 35.49 13.44
C GLU A 901 25.13 35.61 13.10
N GLN A 902 25.65 34.78 12.20
CA GLN A 902 27.03 34.82 11.73
C GLN A 902 27.35 36.17 11.08
N THR A 903 26.49 36.65 10.18
CA THR A 903 26.67 37.94 9.50
C THR A 903 26.37 39.15 10.39
N ASN A 904 25.93 38.92 11.63
CA ASN A 904 25.47 39.96 12.55
C ASN A 904 24.37 40.86 11.94
N SER A 905 23.54 40.28 11.07
CA SER A 905 22.49 40.99 10.34
C SER A 905 21.22 41.12 11.18
N LYS A 906 20.52 42.23 10.99
CA LYS A 906 19.17 42.45 11.52
C LYS A 906 18.17 41.45 10.94
N VAL A 907 17.17 41.08 11.74
CA VAL A 907 16.14 40.08 11.43
C VAL A 907 14.77 40.77 11.21
N THR A 908 13.95 40.17 10.35
CA THR A 908 12.50 40.43 10.27
C THR A 908 11.74 39.70 11.39
N ALA A 909 10.43 39.92 11.53
CA ALA A 909 9.61 39.19 12.49
C ALA A 909 9.63 37.67 12.25
N TYR A 910 9.52 37.23 10.99
CA TYR A 910 9.62 35.81 10.66
C TYR A 910 11.00 35.24 11.01
N GLN A 911 12.08 35.96 10.68
CA GLN A 911 13.44 35.54 11.01
C GLN A 911 13.70 35.55 12.54
N ALA A 912 13.00 36.39 13.30
CA ALA A 912 13.03 36.36 14.76
C ALA A 912 12.36 35.10 15.32
N LEU A 913 11.22 34.68 14.76
CA LEU A 913 10.61 33.37 15.07
C LEU A 913 11.60 32.23 14.81
N LEU A 914 12.20 32.18 13.62
CA LEU A 914 13.22 31.16 13.29
C LEU A 914 14.41 31.20 14.24
N THR A 915 14.85 32.40 14.67
CA THR A 915 15.93 32.55 15.65
C THR A 915 15.56 31.94 17.00
N ARG A 916 14.32 32.15 17.47
CA ARG A 916 13.84 31.54 18.72
C ARG A 916 13.71 30.03 18.61
N ILE A 917 13.18 29.51 17.50
CA ILE A 917 13.12 28.07 17.24
C ILE A 917 14.51 27.45 17.33
N TYR A 918 15.49 28.03 16.63
CA TYR A 918 16.87 27.55 16.63
C TYR A 918 17.50 27.57 18.03
N LYS A 919 17.30 28.65 18.81
CA LYS A 919 17.96 28.79 20.13
C LYS A 919 17.27 28.05 21.26
N ASP A 920 15.95 27.94 21.21
CA ASP A 920 15.15 27.54 22.36
C ASP A 920 14.54 26.14 22.21
N LEU A 921 14.50 25.55 21.01
CA LEU A 921 14.00 24.18 20.78
C LEU A 921 15.14 23.19 20.44
N PRO A 922 15.00 21.90 20.80
CA PRO A 922 15.82 20.86 20.19
C PRO A 922 15.62 20.84 18.66
N ALA A 923 16.61 20.34 17.93
CA ALA A 923 16.57 20.32 16.47
C ALA A 923 15.43 19.42 15.98
N MET A 924 14.59 19.97 15.11
CA MET A 924 13.41 19.29 14.57
C MET A 924 13.73 18.62 13.23
N THR A 925 13.21 17.42 13.00
CA THR A 925 13.32 16.70 11.72
C THR A 925 12.14 15.73 11.56
N ILE A 926 12.07 15.02 10.44
CA ILE A 926 11.11 13.94 10.23
C ILE A 926 11.34 12.78 11.20
N ASN A 927 10.30 12.04 11.54
CA ASN A 927 10.45 10.82 12.32
C ASN A 927 11.15 9.72 11.50
N TYR A 928 12.41 9.43 11.79
CA TYR A 928 13.18 8.41 11.05
C TYR A 928 12.73 6.97 11.34
N SER A 929 11.85 6.77 12.33
CA SER A 929 11.37 5.45 12.75
C SER A 929 9.91 5.20 12.38
N SER A 930 9.22 6.19 11.82
CA SER A 930 7.80 6.12 11.50
C SER A 930 7.50 6.69 10.11
N SER A 931 6.39 6.26 9.55
CA SER A 931 5.80 6.84 8.35
C SER A 931 5.12 8.17 8.61
N ASP A 932 5.13 8.75 9.82
CA ASP A 932 4.54 10.07 10.06
C ASP A 932 5.09 10.79 11.31
N GLY A 933 4.91 12.11 11.32
CA GLY A 933 5.25 13.02 12.40
C GLY A 933 6.71 13.50 12.41
N PHE A 934 6.99 14.41 13.33
CA PHE A 934 8.33 14.92 13.59
C PHE A 934 9.00 14.21 14.76
N GLU A 935 10.32 14.37 14.83
CA GLU A 935 11.09 14.10 16.04
C GLU A 935 11.95 15.31 16.42
N LEU A 936 12.23 15.41 17.72
CA LEU A 936 13.10 16.43 18.30
C LEU A 936 14.40 15.76 18.74
N VAL A 937 15.53 16.33 18.38
CA VAL A 937 16.86 15.78 18.63
C VAL A 937 17.67 16.78 19.46
N ASP A 938 18.20 16.32 20.59
CA ASP A 938 19.07 17.15 21.43
C ASP A 938 20.50 17.24 20.89
N GLN A 939 21.32 18.08 21.52
CA GLN A 939 22.72 18.25 21.16
C GLN A 939 23.60 17.01 21.41
N LYS A 940 23.08 15.97 22.07
CA LYS A 940 23.74 14.66 22.24
C LYS A 940 23.31 13.65 21.15
N GLY A 941 22.41 14.03 20.23
CA GLY A 941 21.88 13.16 19.19
C GLY A 941 20.84 12.17 19.72
N LYS A 942 20.15 12.51 20.81
CA LYS A 942 19.09 11.68 21.39
C LYS A 942 17.72 12.29 21.12
N LYS A 943 16.73 11.42 20.90
CA LYS A 943 15.33 11.82 20.74
C LYS A 943 14.80 12.42 22.04
N VAL A 944 14.13 13.56 21.94
CA VAL A 944 13.47 14.27 23.03
C VAL A 944 11.96 14.15 22.84
N SER A 945 11.26 13.69 23.87
CA SER A 945 9.80 13.68 23.86
C SER A 945 9.26 15.10 24.01
N GLU A 946 8.25 15.48 23.21
CA GLU A 946 7.54 16.75 23.32
C GLU A 946 7.01 17.01 24.75
N LYS A 947 6.66 15.95 25.49
CA LYS A 947 6.21 16.07 26.89
C LYS A 947 7.24 16.73 27.80
N LYS A 948 8.54 16.57 27.49
CA LYS A 948 9.66 17.14 28.25
C LYS A 948 9.95 18.61 27.92
N LEU A 949 9.30 19.18 26.90
CA LEU A 949 9.43 20.60 26.59
C LEU A 949 8.81 21.45 27.71
N THR A 950 9.46 22.56 28.03
CA THR A 950 8.91 23.57 28.92
C THR A 950 7.65 24.21 28.33
N LYS A 951 6.84 24.88 29.16
CA LYS A 951 5.64 25.60 28.69
C LYS A 951 5.96 26.59 27.55
N LYS A 952 7.06 27.35 27.68
CA LYS A 952 7.51 28.31 26.66
C LYS A 952 7.93 27.63 25.36
N GLN A 953 8.61 26.49 25.45
CA GLN A 953 9.02 25.72 24.27
C GLN A 953 7.80 25.12 23.54
N LYS A 954 6.80 24.62 24.27
CA LYS A 954 5.55 24.14 23.66
C LYS A 954 4.79 25.25 22.95
N GLU A 955 4.72 26.43 23.55
CA GLU A 955 4.11 27.61 22.92
C GLU A 955 4.87 28.02 21.65
N LEU A 956 6.21 28.05 21.70
CA LEU A 956 7.04 28.36 20.54
C LEU A 956 6.90 27.34 19.40
N LEU A 957 6.84 26.03 19.74
CA LEU A 957 6.60 24.97 18.76
C LEU A 957 5.21 25.12 18.13
N LYS A 958 4.19 25.45 18.93
CA LYS A 958 2.84 25.70 18.44
C LYS A 958 2.77 26.92 17.53
N ASP A 959 3.43 28.02 17.89
CA ASP A 959 3.52 29.22 17.05
C ASP A 959 4.15 28.90 15.71
N TYR A 960 5.25 28.13 15.71
CA TYR A 960 5.90 27.66 14.50
C TYR A 960 4.97 26.79 13.63
N GLN A 961 4.31 25.82 14.22
CA GLN A 961 3.35 24.94 13.55
C GLN A 961 2.18 25.72 12.95
N LEU A 962 1.66 26.73 13.65
CA LEU A 962 0.58 27.59 13.13
C LEU A 962 1.03 28.41 11.91
N ILE A 963 2.24 28.98 11.94
CA ILE A 963 2.79 29.74 10.81
C ILE A 963 3.11 28.82 9.62
N GLN A 964 3.67 27.63 9.86
CA GLN A 964 3.91 26.66 8.80
C GLN A 964 2.59 26.12 8.22
N TYR A 965 1.60 25.84 9.07
CA TYR A 965 0.26 25.42 8.62
C TYR A 965 -0.39 26.51 7.76
N ASP A 966 -0.32 27.78 8.18
CA ASP A 966 -0.84 28.93 7.43
C ASP A 966 -0.29 29.00 6.01
N MET A 967 1.01 28.80 5.85
CA MET A 967 1.74 28.83 4.57
C MET A 967 1.76 27.50 3.80
N SER A 968 1.06 26.48 4.28
CA SER A 968 1.02 25.17 3.62
C SER A 968 -0.42 24.73 3.36
N ALA A 969 -1.07 24.14 4.35
CA ALA A 969 -2.44 23.65 4.25
C ALA A 969 -3.50 24.75 4.43
N GLY A 970 -3.15 25.84 5.09
CA GLY A 970 -4.02 26.96 5.48
C GLY A 970 -4.35 27.96 4.37
N LYS A 971 -4.62 29.20 4.79
CA LYS A 971 -5.13 30.31 3.98
C LYS A 971 -4.08 31.39 3.68
N GLY A 972 -2.86 31.28 4.19
CA GLY A 972 -1.77 32.22 3.93
C GLY A 972 -1.98 33.62 4.50
N TYR A 973 -2.61 33.77 5.67
CA TYR A 973 -2.87 35.08 6.29
C TYR A 973 -1.59 35.89 6.59
N THR A 974 -0.46 35.21 6.79
CA THR A 974 0.86 35.85 6.97
C THR A 974 1.31 36.64 5.74
N LEU A 975 0.84 36.31 4.53
CA LEU A 975 1.15 37.06 3.31
C LEU A 975 0.55 38.48 3.30
N ASP A 976 -0.55 38.68 4.02
CA ASP A 976 -1.22 39.99 4.14
C ASP A 976 -0.54 40.90 5.18
N VAL A 977 0.37 40.35 6.01
CA VAL A 977 1.10 41.10 7.04
C VAL A 977 2.43 41.58 6.48
N LYS A 978 2.44 42.81 5.94
CA LYS A 978 3.60 43.41 5.24
C LYS A 978 4.92 43.37 6.01
N SER A 979 4.88 43.54 7.33
CA SER A 979 6.05 43.60 8.24
C SER A 979 6.61 42.23 8.64
N PHE A 980 5.93 41.13 8.29
CA PHE A 980 6.32 39.83 8.83
C PHE A 980 7.55 39.24 8.12
N TYR A 981 7.55 39.22 6.80
CA TYR A 981 8.61 38.61 5.98
C TYR A 981 9.69 39.59 5.50
N LYS A 982 9.45 40.91 5.50
CA LYS A 982 10.33 41.92 4.90
C LYS A 982 10.72 43.04 5.84
#